data_AF-A0A016T8N4-F1
#
_entry.id   AF-A0A016T8N4-F1
#
_cell.length_a   1.000
_cell.length_b   1.000
_cell.length_c   1.000
_cell.angle_alpha   90.00
_cell.angle_beta   90.00
_cell.angle_gamma   90.00
#
_symmetry.space_group_name_H-M   'P 1'
#
loop_
_entity.id
_entity.type
_entity.pdbx_description
1 polymer ?
#
loop_
_entity_poly.entity_id
_entity_poly.type
_entity_poly.pdbx_seq_one_letter_code
_entity_poly.pdbx_strand_id
1 'polypeptide(L)'
;MSFSYFLSQFYNNLAGILEEKKLLESLKSENFDVGICELFDFTGIPVFEAIGLKNIVGAHTTSCLMEGTAYAIGAPVIPSYMPASQGVTDDSPSLVNRFINILFTFTSWYFQTSIARAAEIAMVEKLGDSATPIWDTVSNMSWILTNTEPLLEFAKPTLHKVIDIGGIGVAKPKPLDEKWHKILSLREHTILISFGSVAASIYMPYEMKVAIVDVVKSYPDVTFIWKYEEPGDSFAAGVENLFLSKWTPQVDLLADDRLTLFITHGGAGSMMESATGGKPLIVVPLFGDQTRNAKLIAKFGFGIMLHKSSLLDRSALRDAIGRALKDERYRKAAHRIRDLLARRPFTPEQNISGSSRVRRQAMRDPNLKWKDAKVNYFFGNAPENLKANFKKAAAAWAKSTCLNIVEDKNAEDKIQVMRGPSCLSAVGRQGKTQGIWIADNCMTVGSIEHELGHALGLIHTHERHDRDTYIDIIKDNIQQQYRSEFGKETSERTNSYEIPYEYGSIMHYNAYGFAIDKTKPVIVPKQDEKYTRTLGGRILSFLDLLTVNKHYDCLGKCGNSIQCANEGFQNPKNCSECVCPTGYGGPTCDKRPPGCGKTVRVSTNARKIDLFVGELKEGQDYKACNYWFEAPAGKKVEVKLLNLKNWANMHGCTLAGVEIKAQADQRHTGYRFCSPEDKGVTLVSSGKRLPVIIYNTGTAFEVTIEYKAV
;
A
#
# COMPACT_ATOMS: atom_id res chain seq x y z
N MET A 1 -0.85 -17.70 -40.07
CA MET A 1 -1.96 -16.75 -40.11
C MET A 1 -1.40 -15.39 -40.47
N SER A 2 -1.94 -14.67 -41.47
CA SER A 2 -1.44 -13.33 -41.82
C SER A 2 -1.96 -12.29 -40.83
N PHE A 3 -1.23 -11.18 -40.66
CA PHE A 3 -1.65 -10.08 -39.79
C PHE A 3 -2.96 -9.43 -40.27
N SER A 4 -3.18 -9.36 -41.59
CA SER A 4 -4.44 -8.88 -42.17
C SER A 4 -5.65 -9.75 -41.80
N TYR A 5 -5.49 -11.07 -41.80
CA TYR A 5 -6.55 -11.99 -41.39
C TYR A 5 -6.85 -11.85 -39.89
N PHE A 6 -5.80 -11.69 -39.06
CA PHE A 6 -5.97 -11.43 -37.63
C PHE A 6 -6.78 -10.15 -37.37
N LEU A 7 -6.44 -9.03 -38.03
CA LEU A 7 -7.18 -7.77 -37.89
C LEU A 7 -8.63 -7.88 -38.35
N SER A 8 -8.89 -8.63 -39.44
CA SER A 8 -10.25 -8.86 -39.92
C SER A 8 -11.08 -9.68 -38.94
N GLN A 9 -10.53 -10.76 -38.38
CA GLN A 9 -11.22 -11.55 -37.36
C GLN A 9 -11.46 -10.74 -36.07
N PHE A 10 -10.46 -9.97 -35.65
CA PHE A 10 -10.58 -9.07 -34.51
C PHE A 10 -11.72 -8.06 -34.69
N TYR A 11 -11.74 -7.37 -35.84
CA TYR A 11 -12.80 -6.43 -36.19
C TYR A 11 -14.18 -7.11 -36.17
N ASN A 12 -14.33 -8.28 -36.81
CA ASN A 12 -15.61 -8.98 -36.90
C ASN A 12 -16.14 -9.38 -35.50
N ASN A 13 -15.26 -9.84 -34.62
CA ASN A 13 -15.64 -10.19 -33.24
C ASN A 13 -16.11 -8.96 -32.46
N LEU A 14 -15.37 -7.86 -32.54
CA LEU A 14 -15.75 -6.61 -31.87
C LEU A 14 -17.05 -6.02 -32.42
N ALA A 15 -17.20 -5.99 -33.74
CA ALA A 15 -18.43 -5.53 -34.40
C ALA A 15 -19.64 -6.37 -33.96
N GLY A 16 -19.48 -7.71 -33.87
CA GLY A 16 -20.51 -8.60 -33.36
C GLY A 16 -20.91 -8.30 -31.91
N ILE A 17 -19.96 -7.98 -31.04
CA ILE A 17 -20.24 -7.57 -29.65
C ILE A 17 -21.05 -6.26 -29.63
N LEU A 18 -20.68 -5.28 -30.46
CA LEU A 18 -21.36 -3.99 -30.53
C LEU A 18 -22.77 -4.09 -31.15
N GLU A 19 -23.06 -5.13 -31.92
CA GLU A 19 -24.39 -5.41 -32.48
C GLU A 19 -25.34 -6.11 -31.46
N GLU A 20 -24.80 -6.69 -30.39
CA GLU A 20 -25.57 -7.42 -29.39
C GLU A 20 -26.30 -6.49 -28.40
N LYS A 21 -27.40 -5.88 -28.86
CA LYS A 21 -28.17 -4.87 -28.08
C LYS A 21 -28.57 -5.33 -26.68
N LYS A 22 -28.98 -6.59 -26.52
CA LYS A 22 -29.39 -7.15 -25.22
C LYS A 22 -28.24 -7.14 -24.21
N LEU A 23 -27.02 -7.46 -24.65
CA LEU A 23 -25.82 -7.43 -23.80
C LEU A 23 -25.50 -5.99 -23.40
N LEU A 24 -25.49 -5.06 -24.36
CA LEU A 24 -25.18 -3.65 -24.08
C LEU A 24 -26.22 -2.99 -23.17
N GLU A 25 -27.52 -3.28 -23.35
CA GLU A 25 -28.58 -2.81 -22.47
C GLU A 25 -28.42 -3.37 -21.05
N SER A 26 -28.08 -4.65 -20.93
CA SER A 26 -27.78 -5.29 -19.64
C SER A 26 -26.60 -4.59 -18.96
N LEU A 27 -25.47 -4.43 -19.64
CA LEU A 27 -24.28 -3.77 -19.10
C LEU A 27 -24.54 -2.31 -18.71
N LYS A 28 -25.34 -1.59 -19.50
CA LYS A 28 -25.75 -0.22 -19.18
C LYS A 28 -26.63 -0.15 -17.93
N SER A 29 -27.50 -1.14 -17.72
CA SER A 29 -28.40 -1.19 -16.56
C SER A 29 -27.69 -1.45 -15.23
N GLU A 30 -26.49 -2.01 -15.25
CA GLU A 30 -25.67 -2.26 -14.06
C GLU A 30 -25.07 -0.98 -13.44
N ASN A 31 -25.02 0.13 -14.19
CA ASN A 31 -24.53 1.45 -13.72
C ASN A 31 -23.10 1.39 -13.10
N PHE A 32 -22.14 0.80 -13.82
CA PHE A 32 -20.75 0.72 -13.35
C PHE A 32 -20.13 2.10 -13.10
N ASP A 33 -19.38 2.23 -12.00
CA ASP A 33 -18.64 3.45 -11.67
C ASP A 33 -17.29 3.58 -12.42
N VAL A 34 -16.66 2.43 -12.73
CA VAL A 34 -15.33 2.32 -13.34
C VAL A 34 -15.26 1.11 -14.25
N GLY A 35 -14.62 1.27 -15.41
CA GLY A 35 -14.29 0.18 -16.34
C GLY A 35 -12.78 -0.05 -16.40
N ILE A 36 -12.34 -1.30 -16.34
CA ILE A 36 -10.93 -1.67 -16.53
C ILE A 36 -10.83 -2.48 -17.82
N CYS A 37 -10.00 -2.04 -18.78
CA CYS A 37 -9.87 -2.72 -20.06
C CYS A 37 -8.41 -2.92 -20.48
N GLU A 38 -8.19 -3.97 -21.27
CA GLU A 38 -6.90 -4.28 -21.87
C GLU A 38 -6.54 -3.28 -22.98
N LEU A 39 -5.28 -2.82 -22.98
CA LEU A 39 -4.70 -1.90 -23.96
C LEU A 39 -3.85 -2.61 -25.04
N PHE A 40 -3.87 -3.94 -25.04
CA PHE A 40 -3.38 -4.77 -26.14
C PHE A 40 -4.42 -4.88 -27.27
N ASP A 41 -5.69 -5.17 -26.94
CA ASP A 41 -6.75 -5.39 -27.94
C ASP A 41 -7.73 -4.20 -28.09
N PHE A 42 -7.81 -3.30 -27.10
CA PHE A 42 -8.70 -2.12 -27.09
C PHE A 42 -10.20 -2.41 -27.15
N THR A 43 -10.64 -3.67 -27.05
CA THR A 43 -12.05 -4.09 -27.18
C THR A 43 -12.96 -3.43 -26.13
N GLY A 44 -12.44 -3.23 -24.91
CA GLY A 44 -13.21 -2.65 -23.82
C GLY A 44 -13.61 -1.19 -24.06
N ILE A 45 -12.80 -0.41 -24.79
CA ILE A 45 -13.07 1.02 -25.01
C ILE A 45 -14.37 1.23 -25.81
N PRO A 46 -14.58 0.59 -26.98
CA PRO A 46 -15.85 0.67 -27.70
C PRO A 46 -17.06 0.19 -26.89
N VAL A 47 -16.90 -0.86 -26.08
CA VAL A 47 -17.99 -1.36 -25.23
C VAL A 47 -18.36 -0.34 -24.15
N PHE A 48 -17.36 0.27 -23.51
CA PHE A 48 -17.57 1.32 -22.51
C PHE A 48 -18.17 2.60 -23.11
N GLU A 49 -17.76 2.97 -24.32
CA GLU A 49 -18.38 4.08 -25.07
C GLU A 49 -19.86 3.78 -25.36
N ALA A 50 -20.20 2.57 -25.79
CA ALA A 50 -21.57 2.16 -26.10
C ALA A 50 -22.52 2.24 -24.89
N ILE A 51 -22.03 1.94 -23.68
CA ILE A 51 -22.82 2.02 -22.44
C ILE A 51 -22.75 3.39 -21.75
N GLY A 52 -21.89 4.29 -22.24
CA GLY A 52 -21.71 5.65 -21.70
C GLY A 52 -20.78 5.75 -20.49
N LEU A 53 -19.91 4.76 -20.26
CA LEU A 53 -18.96 4.73 -19.15
C LEU A 53 -17.68 5.52 -19.49
N LYS A 54 -17.45 6.63 -18.78
CA LYS A 54 -16.30 7.53 -19.04
C LYS A 54 -15.10 7.31 -18.12
N ASN A 55 -15.31 6.74 -16.93
CA ASN A 55 -14.24 6.47 -15.98
C ASN A 55 -13.55 5.15 -16.33
N ILE A 56 -12.52 5.22 -17.17
CA ILE A 56 -11.83 4.03 -17.68
C ILE A 56 -10.38 4.00 -17.18
N VAL A 57 -9.95 2.81 -16.76
CA VAL A 57 -8.57 2.47 -16.41
C VAL A 57 -8.03 1.49 -17.44
N GLY A 58 -6.89 1.80 -18.03
CA GLY A 58 -6.21 0.91 -18.97
C GLY A 58 -5.35 -0.11 -18.22
N ALA A 59 -5.24 -1.32 -18.75
CA ALA A 59 -4.35 -2.35 -18.24
C ALA A 59 -3.54 -2.98 -19.38
N HIS A 60 -2.27 -3.29 -19.12
CA HIS A 60 -1.41 -4.09 -19.98
C HIS A 60 -1.12 -5.43 -19.32
N THR A 61 -1.61 -6.52 -19.90
CA THR A 61 -1.23 -7.89 -19.47
C THR A 61 0.18 -8.28 -19.90
N THR A 62 0.72 -7.62 -20.93
CA THR A 62 2.13 -7.74 -21.34
C THR A 62 3.06 -7.30 -20.22
N SER A 63 4.25 -7.91 -20.14
CA SER A 63 5.30 -7.61 -19.15
C SER A 63 5.98 -6.23 -19.31
N CYS A 64 5.34 -5.32 -20.06
CA CYS A 64 5.81 -3.96 -20.30
C CYS A 64 4.68 -3.07 -20.82
N LEU A 65 4.89 -1.75 -20.71
CA LEU A 65 4.10 -0.71 -21.37
C LEU A 65 4.40 -0.73 -22.88
N MET A 66 3.36 -0.86 -23.70
CA MET A 66 3.52 -0.88 -25.16
C MET A 66 3.70 0.53 -25.74
N GLU A 67 4.35 0.60 -26.90
CA GLU A 67 4.86 1.83 -27.51
C GLU A 67 3.74 2.82 -27.90
N GLY A 68 2.63 2.34 -28.48
CA GLY A 68 1.48 3.18 -28.82
C GLY A 68 0.85 3.83 -27.59
N THR A 69 0.66 3.05 -26.52
CA THR A 69 0.20 3.59 -25.22
C THR A 69 1.19 4.60 -24.67
N ALA A 70 2.49 4.29 -24.70
CA ALA A 70 3.54 5.18 -24.21
C ALA A 70 3.51 6.53 -24.94
N TYR A 71 3.39 6.54 -26.27
CA TYR A 71 3.26 7.78 -27.04
C TYR A 71 1.97 8.54 -26.71
N ALA A 72 0.83 7.85 -26.60
CA ALA A 72 -0.46 8.48 -26.30
C ALA A 72 -0.48 9.22 -24.96
N ILE A 73 0.25 8.72 -23.95
CA ILE A 73 0.33 9.35 -22.62
C ILE A 73 1.56 10.24 -22.42
N GLY A 74 2.42 10.38 -23.43
CA GLY A 74 3.67 11.15 -23.34
C GLY A 74 4.77 10.47 -22.50
N ALA A 75 4.74 9.15 -22.35
CA ALA A 75 5.82 8.39 -21.71
C ALA A 75 7.03 8.29 -22.66
N PRO A 76 8.28 8.46 -22.17
CA PRO A 76 9.45 8.36 -23.03
C PRO A 76 9.65 6.96 -23.61
N VAL A 77 9.78 6.86 -24.94
CA VAL A 77 10.18 5.63 -25.66
C VAL A 77 11.63 5.79 -26.12
N ILE A 78 12.54 4.98 -25.57
CA ILE A 78 13.99 5.19 -25.73
C ILE A 78 14.68 3.94 -26.34
N PRO A 79 14.64 3.78 -27.67
CA PRO A 79 15.19 2.58 -28.33
C PRO A 79 16.73 2.49 -28.27
N SER A 80 17.43 3.54 -27.82
CA SER A 80 18.90 3.53 -27.74
C SER A 80 19.47 2.56 -26.69
N TYR A 81 18.64 2.05 -25.77
CA TYR A 81 19.01 1.01 -24.82
C TYR A 81 17.83 0.15 -24.34
N MET A 82 16.59 0.51 -24.63
CA MET A 82 15.41 -0.26 -24.20
C MET A 82 14.84 -1.10 -25.35
N PRO A 83 14.77 -2.43 -25.20
CA PRO A 83 14.04 -3.28 -26.14
C PRO A 83 12.53 -2.96 -26.14
N ALA A 84 11.94 -2.95 -27.34
CA ALA A 84 10.51 -2.77 -27.52
C ALA A 84 9.69 -3.93 -26.92
N SER A 85 8.37 -3.75 -26.77
CA SER A 85 7.46 -4.75 -26.22
C SER A 85 7.50 -6.10 -26.96
N GLN A 86 7.68 -6.07 -28.29
CA GLN A 86 7.88 -7.24 -29.15
C GLN A 86 9.37 -7.45 -29.53
N GLY A 87 10.29 -6.82 -28.83
CA GLY A 87 11.72 -6.82 -29.13
C GLY A 87 12.39 -8.18 -28.92
N VAL A 88 13.50 -8.39 -29.64
CA VAL A 88 14.31 -9.63 -29.60
C VAL A 88 15.72 -9.43 -29.03
N THR A 89 15.98 -8.21 -28.56
CA THR A 89 17.28 -7.70 -28.09
C THR A 89 17.31 -7.57 -26.57
N ASP A 90 18.46 -7.16 -26.06
CA ASP A 90 18.71 -6.82 -24.66
C ASP A 90 19.18 -5.35 -24.54
N ASP A 91 19.49 -4.92 -23.32
CA ASP A 91 19.93 -3.56 -23.01
C ASP A 91 21.44 -3.31 -23.25
N SER A 92 22.11 -4.18 -24.03
CA SER A 92 23.50 -3.94 -24.38
C SER A 92 23.66 -2.71 -25.29
N PRO A 93 24.73 -1.92 -25.12
CA PRO A 93 24.91 -0.65 -25.82
C PRO A 93 25.38 -0.78 -27.28
N SER A 94 25.28 -1.98 -27.88
CA SER A 94 25.82 -2.24 -29.21
C SER A 94 25.05 -1.47 -30.30
N LEU A 95 25.77 -0.98 -31.33
CA LEU A 95 25.14 -0.27 -32.45
C LEU A 95 24.11 -1.15 -33.19
N VAL A 96 24.38 -2.45 -33.29
CA VAL A 96 23.46 -3.42 -33.88
C VAL A 96 22.18 -3.54 -33.04
N ASN A 97 22.30 -3.67 -31.72
CA ASN A 97 21.12 -3.72 -30.84
C ASN A 97 20.31 -2.43 -30.91
N ARG A 98 20.97 -1.26 -30.94
CA ARG A 98 20.28 0.03 -31.11
C ARG A 98 19.48 0.10 -32.40
N PHE A 99 20.08 -0.33 -33.52
CA PHE A 99 19.38 -0.38 -34.80
C PHE A 99 18.18 -1.33 -34.77
N ILE A 100 18.36 -2.53 -34.22
CA ILE A 100 17.28 -3.51 -34.07
C ILE A 100 16.20 -2.98 -33.12
N ASN A 101 16.55 -2.32 -32.02
CA ASN A 101 15.59 -1.70 -31.10
C ASN A 101 14.74 -0.66 -31.81
N ILE A 102 15.34 0.24 -32.60
CA ILE A 102 14.60 1.24 -33.38
C ILE A 102 13.59 0.55 -34.32
N LEU A 103 14.03 -0.48 -35.04
CA LEU A 103 13.17 -1.26 -35.92
C LEU A 103 12.00 -1.89 -35.15
N PHE A 104 12.28 -2.55 -34.02
CA PHE A 104 11.26 -3.23 -33.22
C PHE A 104 10.34 -2.28 -32.46
N THR A 105 10.81 -1.09 -32.09
CA THR A 105 9.96 -0.01 -31.55
C THR A 105 8.95 0.44 -32.59
N PHE A 106 9.40 0.65 -33.84
CA PHE A 106 8.49 1.00 -34.93
C PHE A 106 7.49 -0.12 -35.22
N THR A 107 7.92 -1.39 -35.30
CA THR A 107 7.00 -2.50 -35.58
C THR A 107 6.01 -2.74 -34.44
N SER A 108 6.42 -2.61 -33.19
CA SER A 108 5.54 -2.74 -32.02
C SER A 108 4.51 -1.61 -31.96
N TRP A 109 4.94 -0.38 -32.23
CA TRP A 109 4.05 0.77 -32.39
C TRP A 109 3.04 0.56 -33.53
N TYR A 110 3.51 0.16 -34.71
CA TYR A 110 2.66 -0.12 -35.87
C TYR A 110 1.65 -1.24 -35.60
N PHE A 111 2.08 -2.30 -34.92
CA PHE A 111 1.22 -3.40 -34.51
C PHE A 111 0.09 -2.91 -33.61
N GLN A 112 0.43 -2.21 -32.51
CA GLN A 112 -0.56 -1.74 -31.54
C GLN A 112 -1.53 -0.72 -32.16
N THR A 113 -1.01 0.22 -32.96
CA THR A 113 -1.82 1.23 -33.66
C THR A 113 -2.74 0.64 -34.72
N SER A 114 -2.34 -0.45 -35.38
CA SER A 114 -3.21 -1.15 -36.33
C SER A 114 -4.40 -1.81 -35.64
N ILE A 115 -4.20 -2.39 -34.45
CA ILE A 115 -5.28 -2.98 -33.65
C ILE A 115 -6.22 -1.88 -33.13
N ALA A 116 -5.66 -0.82 -32.54
CA ALA A 116 -6.45 0.34 -32.11
C ALA A 116 -7.25 0.92 -33.27
N ARG A 117 -6.67 1.03 -34.47
CA ARG A 117 -7.39 1.53 -35.65
C ARG A 117 -8.53 0.61 -36.06
N ALA A 118 -8.33 -0.70 -36.04
CA ALA A 118 -9.41 -1.66 -36.32
C ALA A 118 -10.56 -1.54 -35.29
N ALA A 119 -10.23 -1.38 -34.01
CA ALA A 119 -11.22 -1.17 -32.96
C ALA A 119 -11.98 0.16 -33.14
N GLU A 120 -11.29 1.23 -33.51
CA GLU A 120 -11.88 2.54 -33.75
C GLU A 120 -12.81 2.53 -34.97
N ILE A 121 -12.44 1.84 -36.05
CA ILE A 121 -13.32 1.68 -37.23
C ILE A 121 -14.62 0.97 -36.83
N ALA A 122 -14.54 -0.14 -36.09
CA ALA A 122 -15.72 -0.85 -35.60
C ALA A 122 -16.59 0.04 -34.69
N MET A 123 -15.95 0.80 -33.79
CA MET A 123 -16.64 1.71 -32.87
C MET A 123 -17.40 2.82 -33.62
N VAL A 124 -16.74 3.51 -34.56
CA VAL A 124 -17.37 4.59 -35.34
C VAL A 124 -18.48 4.06 -36.24
N GLU A 125 -18.29 2.91 -36.89
CA GLU A 125 -19.32 2.32 -37.75
C GLU A 125 -20.58 1.92 -36.97
N LYS A 126 -20.42 1.39 -35.75
CA LYS A 126 -21.56 0.89 -34.95
C LYS A 126 -22.18 1.95 -34.03
N LEU A 127 -21.41 2.92 -33.55
CA LEU A 127 -21.85 3.93 -32.57
C LEU A 127 -22.00 5.35 -33.16
N GLY A 128 -21.46 5.60 -34.36
CA GLY A 128 -21.52 6.89 -35.06
C GLY A 128 -20.29 7.79 -34.84
N ASP A 129 -20.21 8.86 -35.63
CA ASP A 129 -19.05 9.78 -35.69
C ASP A 129 -18.82 10.59 -34.41
N SER A 130 -19.78 10.60 -33.47
CA SER A 130 -19.63 11.26 -32.17
C SER A 130 -18.83 10.45 -31.15
N ALA A 131 -18.45 9.21 -31.47
CA ALA A 131 -17.65 8.36 -30.58
C ALA A 131 -16.26 8.95 -30.33
N THR A 132 -15.81 8.89 -29.08
CA THR A 132 -14.51 9.42 -28.67
C THR A 132 -13.37 8.58 -29.30
N PRO A 133 -12.38 9.17 -29.99
CA PRO A 133 -11.26 8.41 -30.56
C PRO A 133 -10.51 7.57 -29.52
N ILE A 134 -9.97 6.43 -29.94
CA ILE A 134 -9.37 5.48 -28.98
C ILE A 134 -8.15 6.08 -28.28
N TRP A 135 -7.28 6.77 -29.02
CA TRP A 135 -6.08 7.39 -28.44
C TRP A 135 -6.40 8.60 -27.56
N ASP A 136 -7.50 9.32 -27.84
CA ASP A 136 -8.01 10.38 -26.96
C ASP A 136 -8.53 9.79 -25.65
N THR A 137 -9.19 8.62 -25.71
CA THR A 137 -9.60 7.89 -24.52
C THR A 137 -8.39 7.46 -23.69
N VAL A 138 -7.38 6.85 -24.31
CA VAL A 138 -6.16 6.37 -23.64
C VAL A 138 -5.37 7.52 -22.99
N SER A 139 -5.20 8.64 -23.69
CA SER A 139 -4.46 9.80 -23.16
C SER A 139 -5.11 10.39 -21.92
N ASN A 140 -6.45 10.40 -21.86
CA ASN A 140 -7.26 10.91 -20.75
C ASN A 140 -7.42 9.94 -19.56
N MET A 141 -6.97 8.68 -19.68
CA MET A 141 -7.06 7.73 -18.56
C MET A 141 -6.28 8.24 -17.35
N SER A 142 -6.87 8.16 -16.15
CA SER A 142 -6.20 8.59 -14.93
C SER A 142 -5.07 7.63 -14.54
N TRP A 143 -5.28 6.33 -14.73
CA TRP A 143 -4.31 5.27 -14.45
C TRP A 143 -4.17 4.29 -15.61
N ILE A 144 -2.96 3.78 -15.78
CA ILE A 144 -2.62 2.66 -16.64
C ILE A 144 -1.87 1.63 -15.81
N LEU A 145 -2.47 0.46 -15.66
CA LEU A 145 -1.92 -0.66 -14.91
C LEU A 145 -1.01 -1.47 -15.83
N THR A 146 0.17 -1.86 -15.36
CA THR A 146 1.13 -2.67 -16.12
C THR A 146 1.45 -3.94 -15.34
N ASN A 147 1.37 -5.11 -15.98
CA ASN A 147 1.81 -6.38 -15.38
C ASN A 147 3.35 -6.52 -15.38
N THR A 148 4.02 -5.48 -14.90
CA THR A 148 5.48 -5.36 -14.84
C THR A 148 5.92 -5.36 -13.38
N GLU A 149 6.99 -6.08 -13.07
CA GLU A 149 7.65 -6.00 -11.77
C GLU A 149 8.93 -5.17 -11.94
N PRO A 150 9.02 -3.97 -11.33
CA PRO A 150 10.16 -3.07 -11.51
C PRO A 150 11.52 -3.70 -11.18
N LEU A 151 11.53 -4.68 -10.27
CA LEU A 151 12.73 -5.43 -9.90
C LEU A 151 13.19 -6.44 -10.97
N LEU A 152 12.32 -6.77 -11.92
CA LEU A 152 12.53 -7.73 -13.00
C LEU A 152 12.32 -7.12 -14.39
N GLU A 153 12.66 -5.84 -14.55
CA GLU A 153 12.44 -5.09 -15.78
C GLU A 153 13.70 -4.32 -16.22
N PHE A 154 13.79 -4.00 -17.52
CA PHE A 154 14.80 -3.07 -18.04
C PHE A 154 14.57 -1.67 -17.45
N ALA A 155 15.63 -1.02 -16.97
CA ALA A 155 15.53 0.32 -16.40
C ALA A 155 14.91 1.29 -17.42
N LYS A 156 13.87 2.01 -17.01
CA LYS A 156 13.14 2.95 -17.88
C LYS A 156 12.56 4.11 -17.07
N PRO A 157 12.44 5.31 -17.64
CA PRO A 157 11.60 6.36 -17.06
C PRO A 157 10.12 5.95 -17.15
N THR A 158 9.31 6.42 -16.20
CA THR A 158 7.86 6.18 -16.19
C THR A 158 7.12 7.42 -15.70
N LEU A 159 5.80 7.43 -15.88
CA LEU A 159 4.91 8.49 -15.40
C LEU A 159 4.17 8.01 -14.15
N HIS A 160 3.77 8.95 -13.28
CA HIS A 160 3.01 8.64 -12.07
C HIS A 160 1.64 7.97 -12.34
N LYS A 161 1.11 8.13 -13.55
CA LYS A 161 -0.12 7.48 -13.99
C LYS A 161 0.05 6.01 -14.41
N VAL A 162 1.29 5.56 -14.59
CA VAL A 162 1.62 4.16 -14.91
C VAL A 162 1.90 3.43 -13.59
N ILE A 163 1.07 2.45 -13.26
CA ILE A 163 1.12 1.72 -11.99
C ILE A 163 1.53 0.27 -12.27
N ASP A 164 2.75 -0.07 -11.88
CA ASP A 164 3.30 -1.43 -12.01
C ASP A 164 2.70 -2.37 -10.96
N ILE A 165 1.99 -3.40 -11.41
CA ILE A 165 1.27 -4.39 -10.58
C ILE A 165 1.72 -5.83 -10.87
N GLY A 166 2.97 -5.99 -11.29
CA GLY A 166 3.58 -7.28 -11.58
C GLY A 166 3.41 -8.29 -10.44
N GLY A 167 2.84 -9.45 -10.76
CA GLY A 167 2.63 -10.54 -9.81
C GLY A 167 1.32 -10.50 -9.03
N ILE A 168 0.42 -9.55 -9.32
CA ILE A 168 -0.95 -9.57 -8.76
C ILE A 168 -1.73 -10.84 -9.14
N GLY A 169 -1.42 -11.44 -10.30
CA GLY A 169 -2.02 -12.67 -10.78
C GLY A 169 -1.41 -13.95 -10.21
N VAL A 170 -0.34 -13.87 -9.41
CA VAL A 170 0.29 -15.06 -8.81
C VAL A 170 -0.56 -15.52 -7.63
N ALA A 171 -1.24 -16.65 -7.81
CA ALA A 171 -2.03 -17.24 -6.74
C ALA A 171 -1.16 -17.66 -5.55
N LYS A 172 -1.74 -17.68 -4.34
CA LYS A 172 -1.08 -18.30 -3.19
C LYS A 172 -1.06 -19.83 -3.39
N PRO A 173 0.10 -20.49 -3.23
CA PRO A 173 0.20 -21.92 -3.42
C PRO A 173 -0.65 -22.67 -2.38
N LYS A 174 -1.26 -23.76 -2.81
CA LYS A 174 -2.03 -24.70 -1.99
C LYS A 174 -1.22 -25.99 -1.76
N PRO A 175 -1.52 -26.75 -0.68
CA PRO A 175 -0.96 -28.08 -0.52
C PRO A 175 -1.27 -28.97 -1.72
N LEU A 176 -0.25 -29.68 -2.19
CA LEU A 176 -0.38 -30.64 -3.29
C LEU A 176 -1.19 -31.87 -2.85
N ASP A 177 -1.89 -32.49 -3.79
CA ASP A 177 -2.57 -33.76 -3.55
C ASP A 177 -1.57 -34.95 -3.52
N GLU A 178 -2.06 -36.12 -3.11
CA GLU A 178 -1.25 -37.34 -3.01
C GLU A 178 -0.59 -37.73 -4.34
N LYS A 179 -1.26 -37.49 -5.47
CA LYS A 179 -0.73 -37.80 -6.81
C LYS A 179 0.54 -37.00 -7.05
N TRP A 180 0.51 -35.68 -6.83
CA TRP A 180 1.67 -34.82 -7.07
C TRP A 180 2.78 -35.06 -6.03
N HIS A 181 2.42 -35.32 -4.77
CA HIS A 181 3.39 -35.73 -3.76
C HIS A 181 4.16 -36.98 -4.17
N LYS A 182 3.46 -38.00 -4.68
CA LYS A 182 4.08 -39.24 -5.17
C LYS A 182 5.02 -38.96 -6.35
N ILE A 183 4.56 -38.24 -7.37
CA ILE A 183 5.36 -37.94 -8.57
C ILE A 183 6.65 -37.18 -8.22
N LEU A 184 6.54 -36.13 -7.41
CA LEU A 184 7.68 -35.31 -6.98
C LEU A 184 8.71 -36.06 -6.12
N SER A 185 8.32 -37.18 -5.51
CA SER A 185 9.19 -37.99 -4.64
C SER A 185 9.85 -39.17 -5.35
N LEU A 186 9.58 -39.41 -6.63
CA LEU A 186 10.11 -40.58 -7.35
C LEU A 186 11.63 -40.53 -7.55
N ARG A 187 12.20 -39.32 -7.69
CA ARG A 187 13.60 -39.09 -8.07
C ARG A 187 14.13 -37.80 -7.45
N GLU A 188 15.45 -37.61 -7.46
CA GLU A 188 16.11 -36.45 -6.84
C GLU A 188 15.72 -35.12 -7.49
N HIS A 189 15.59 -35.11 -8.83
CA HIS A 189 15.24 -33.91 -9.59
C HIS A 189 13.89 -34.08 -10.28
N THR A 190 13.08 -33.03 -10.27
CA THR A 190 11.85 -32.97 -11.06
C THR A 190 11.82 -31.72 -11.95
N ILE A 191 11.45 -31.90 -13.23
CA ILE A 191 11.39 -30.83 -14.23
C ILE A 191 9.95 -30.70 -14.73
N LEU A 192 9.42 -29.48 -14.72
CA LEU A 192 8.12 -29.17 -15.32
C LEU A 192 8.33 -28.65 -16.75
N ILE A 193 7.50 -29.11 -17.70
CA ILE A 193 7.44 -28.63 -19.09
C ILE A 193 6.02 -28.10 -19.33
N SER A 194 5.90 -26.80 -19.65
CA SER A 194 4.62 -26.17 -19.97
C SER A 194 4.78 -24.99 -20.94
N PHE A 195 4.21 -25.12 -22.14
CA PHE A 195 4.21 -24.06 -23.15
C PHE A 195 2.94 -23.17 -23.11
N GLY A 196 2.18 -23.24 -22.01
CA GLY A 196 1.03 -22.38 -21.76
C GLY A 196 -0.31 -22.96 -22.23
N SER A 197 -1.33 -22.10 -22.27
CA SER A 197 -2.71 -22.43 -22.66
C SER A 197 -3.01 -22.07 -24.12
N VAL A 198 -2.42 -20.99 -24.64
CA VAL A 198 -2.63 -20.53 -26.02
C VAL A 198 -1.87 -21.39 -27.04
N ALA A 199 -0.63 -21.77 -26.72
CA ALA A 199 0.17 -22.69 -27.52
C ALA A 199 0.08 -24.11 -26.96
N ALA A 200 -1.03 -24.79 -27.26
CA ALA A 200 -1.24 -26.17 -26.84
C ALA A 200 -0.13 -27.09 -27.36
N SER A 201 0.46 -27.90 -26.49
CA SER A 201 1.62 -28.75 -26.81
C SER A 201 1.26 -29.86 -27.81
N ILE A 202 -0.01 -30.24 -27.90
CA ILE A 202 -0.51 -31.16 -28.91
C ILE A 202 -0.24 -30.70 -30.35
N TYR A 203 -0.21 -29.38 -30.61
CA TYR A 203 0.09 -28.83 -31.93
C TYR A 203 1.59 -28.70 -32.23
N MET A 204 2.45 -29.08 -31.29
CA MET A 204 3.88 -29.15 -31.53
C MET A 204 4.18 -30.16 -32.67
N PRO A 205 5.13 -29.86 -33.58
CA PRO A 205 5.55 -30.83 -34.59
C PRO A 205 5.98 -32.16 -33.96
N TYR A 206 5.59 -33.27 -34.59
CA TYR A 206 5.81 -34.61 -34.06
C TYR A 206 7.30 -34.89 -33.81
N GLU A 207 8.17 -34.42 -34.70
CA GLU A 207 9.62 -34.57 -34.60
C GLU A 207 10.19 -33.87 -33.36
N MET A 208 9.63 -32.71 -32.98
CA MET A 208 10.03 -32.01 -31.75
C MET A 208 9.58 -32.79 -30.51
N LYS A 209 8.36 -33.36 -30.52
CA LYS A 209 7.87 -34.19 -29.41
C LYS A 209 8.78 -35.39 -29.17
N VAL A 210 9.15 -36.10 -30.24
CA VAL A 210 10.07 -37.24 -30.18
C VAL A 210 11.45 -36.82 -29.70
N ALA A 211 11.99 -35.70 -30.21
CA ALA A 211 13.29 -35.18 -29.75
C ALA A 211 13.29 -34.84 -28.25
N ILE A 212 12.22 -34.25 -27.72
CA ILE A 212 12.07 -33.99 -26.27
C ILE A 212 12.04 -35.32 -25.50
N VAL A 213 11.28 -36.31 -25.97
CA VAL A 213 11.22 -37.64 -25.33
C VAL A 213 12.59 -38.33 -25.32
N ASP A 214 13.36 -38.24 -26.39
CA ASP A 214 14.72 -38.78 -26.45
C ASP A 214 15.64 -38.11 -25.41
N VAL A 215 15.50 -36.80 -25.21
CA VAL A 215 16.22 -36.07 -24.16
C VAL A 215 15.75 -36.52 -22.77
N VAL A 216 14.45 -36.69 -22.54
CA VAL A 216 13.90 -37.20 -21.27
C VAL A 216 14.48 -38.57 -20.94
N LYS A 217 14.54 -39.50 -21.90
CA LYS A 217 15.14 -40.83 -21.73
C LYS A 217 16.62 -40.78 -21.37
N SER A 218 17.35 -39.73 -21.80
CA SER A 218 18.76 -39.54 -21.46
C SER A 218 19.01 -39.11 -20.00
N TYR A 219 17.96 -38.78 -19.25
CA TYR A 219 18.00 -38.42 -17.83
C TYR A 219 17.15 -39.38 -16.97
N PRO A 220 17.53 -40.66 -16.84
CA PRO A 220 16.73 -41.67 -16.13
C PRO A 220 16.50 -41.34 -14.64
N ASP A 221 17.41 -40.57 -14.03
CA ASP A 221 17.37 -40.14 -12.63
C ASP A 221 16.60 -38.81 -12.42
N VAL A 222 15.95 -38.28 -13.46
CA VAL A 222 15.15 -37.05 -13.40
C VAL A 222 13.70 -37.36 -13.77
N THR A 223 12.75 -36.89 -12.95
CA THR A 223 11.33 -36.97 -13.26
C THR A 223 10.90 -35.78 -14.11
N PHE A 224 10.15 -36.02 -15.18
CA PHE A 224 9.59 -34.97 -16.03
C PHE A 224 8.07 -34.95 -15.93
N ILE A 225 7.52 -33.76 -15.69
CA ILE A 225 6.07 -33.51 -15.76
C ILE A 225 5.85 -32.64 -16.99
N TRP A 226 5.08 -33.11 -17.97
CA TRP A 226 4.75 -32.32 -19.15
C TRP A 226 3.25 -32.05 -19.22
N LYS A 227 2.88 -30.77 -19.15
CA LYS A 227 1.51 -30.34 -19.44
C LYS A 227 1.22 -30.60 -20.93
N TYR A 228 0.35 -31.55 -21.21
CA TYR A 228 0.02 -32.02 -22.55
C TYR A 228 -1.45 -32.40 -22.66
N GLU A 229 -2.13 -31.94 -23.70
CA GLU A 229 -3.60 -31.97 -23.80
C GLU A 229 -4.18 -33.38 -23.87
N GLU A 230 -3.43 -34.35 -24.41
CA GLU A 230 -3.82 -35.75 -24.58
C GLU A 230 -2.80 -36.72 -23.94
N PRO A 231 -2.91 -37.01 -22.63
CA PRO A 231 -1.92 -37.83 -21.91
C PRO A 231 -1.73 -39.27 -22.41
N GLY A 232 -2.63 -39.77 -23.27
CA GLY A 232 -2.56 -41.12 -23.86
C GLY A 232 -1.89 -41.19 -25.24
N ASP A 233 -1.33 -40.09 -25.74
CA ASP A 233 -0.68 -40.03 -27.05
C ASP A 233 0.57 -40.94 -27.10
N SER A 234 0.70 -41.72 -28.18
CA SER A 234 1.66 -42.82 -28.30
C SER A 234 3.13 -42.39 -28.34
N PHE A 235 3.43 -41.11 -28.64
CA PHE A 235 4.82 -40.64 -28.74
C PHE A 235 5.61 -40.77 -27.42
N ALA A 236 4.90 -40.79 -26.28
CA ALA A 236 5.47 -40.91 -24.94
C ALA A 236 5.31 -42.32 -24.33
N ALA A 237 4.81 -43.30 -25.10
CA ALA A 237 4.56 -44.65 -24.58
C ALA A 237 5.85 -45.33 -24.09
N GLY A 238 5.79 -45.95 -22.92
CA GLY A 238 6.90 -46.71 -22.32
C GLY A 238 8.01 -45.86 -21.69
N VAL A 239 7.79 -44.55 -21.47
CA VAL A 239 8.78 -43.65 -20.86
C VAL A 239 8.51 -43.49 -19.37
N GLU A 240 9.25 -44.23 -18.53
CA GLU A 240 8.99 -44.32 -17.08
C GLU A 240 9.25 -43.05 -16.27
N ASN A 241 10.05 -42.12 -16.83
CA ASN A 241 10.38 -40.86 -16.18
C ASN A 241 9.64 -39.66 -16.77
N LEU A 242 8.61 -39.89 -17.58
CA LEU A 242 7.76 -38.84 -18.16
C LEU A 242 6.29 -38.99 -17.73
N PHE A 243 5.74 -37.96 -17.13
CA PHE A 243 4.35 -37.88 -16.71
C PHE A 243 3.62 -36.82 -17.54
N LEU A 244 2.76 -37.26 -18.46
CA LEU A 244 1.88 -36.36 -19.19
C LEU A 244 0.64 -36.02 -18.35
N SER A 245 0.25 -34.75 -18.33
CA SER A 245 -0.98 -34.32 -17.66
C SER A 245 -1.67 -33.21 -18.42
N LYS A 246 -2.99 -33.33 -18.62
CA LYS A 246 -3.80 -32.29 -19.26
C LYS A 246 -3.79 -30.97 -18.47
N TRP A 247 -3.74 -31.10 -17.15
CA TRP A 247 -3.69 -29.99 -16.22
C TRP A 247 -2.64 -30.23 -15.14
N THR A 248 -1.94 -29.18 -14.73
CA THR A 248 -0.98 -29.20 -13.63
C THR A 248 -1.32 -28.07 -12.66
N PRO A 249 -1.21 -28.27 -11.34
CA PRO A 249 -1.28 -27.18 -10.37
C PRO A 249 0.05 -26.41 -10.41
N GLN A 250 0.27 -25.65 -11.50
CA GLN A 250 1.56 -25.06 -11.85
C GLN A 250 2.16 -24.20 -10.74
N VAL A 251 1.34 -23.32 -10.13
CA VAL A 251 1.77 -22.47 -9.01
C VAL A 251 2.22 -23.31 -7.81
N ASP A 252 1.48 -24.36 -7.47
CA ASP A 252 1.76 -25.23 -6.32
C ASP A 252 3.03 -26.06 -6.57
N LEU A 253 3.20 -26.57 -7.80
CA LEU A 253 4.42 -27.29 -8.22
C LEU A 253 5.65 -26.36 -8.21
N LEU A 254 5.51 -25.12 -8.69
CA LEU A 254 6.59 -24.14 -8.68
C LEU A 254 6.96 -23.67 -7.26
N ALA A 255 6.06 -23.81 -6.29
CA ALA A 255 6.33 -23.52 -4.89
C ALA A 255 7.00 -24.68 -4.13
N ASP A 256 6.94 -25.92 -4.64
CA ASP A 256 7.52 -27.10 -3.98
C ASP A 256 9.03 -27.22 -4.26
N ASP A 257 9.84 -27.41 -3.21
CA ASP A 257 11.31 -27.48 -3.32
C ASP A 257 11.83 -28.66 -4.17
N ARG A 258 11.05 -29.73 -4.32
CA ARG A 258 11.41 -30.91 -5.13
C ARG A 258 11.33 -30.62 -6.64
N LEU A 259 10.57 -29.61 -7.06
CA LEU A 259 10.63 -29.12 -8.44
C LEU A 259 11.90 -28.31 -8.64
N THR A 260 12.78 -28.78 -9.53
CA THR A 260 14.14 -28.27 -9.69
C THR A 260 14.27 -27.25 -10.83
N LEU A 261 13.54 -27.45 -11.92
CA LEU A 261 13.67 -26.64 -13.14
C LEU A 261 12.32 -26.53 -13.86
N PHE A 262 12.08 -25.38 -14.49
CA PHE A 262 10.88 -25.16 -15.30
C PHE A 262 11.24 -24.82 -16.76
N ILE A 263 10.74 -25.62 -17.69
CA ILE A 263 10.85 -25.41 -19.13
C ILE A 263 9.54 -24.79 -19.62
N THR A 264 9.62 -23.57 -20.16
CA THR A 264 8.44 -22.77 -20.51
C THR A 264 8.62 -21.96 -21.78
N HIS A 265 7.52 -21.50 -22.35
CA HIS A 265 7.51 -20.56 -23.48
C HIS A 265 7.87 -19.11 -23.07
N GLY A 266 7.87 -18.77 -21.78
CA GLY A 266 8.25 -17.43 -21.31
C GLY A 266 7.11 -16.41 -21.25
N GLY A 267 5.86 -16.86 -21.12
CA GLY A 267 4.74 -15.98 -20.83
C GLY A 267 4.91 -15.26 -19.48
N ALA A 268 4.46 -14.00 -19.40
CA ALA A 268 4.67 -13.12 -18.24
C ALA A 268 4.21 -13.74 -16.90
N GLY A 269 3.05 -14.40 -16.88
CA GLY A 269 2.53 -15.10 -15.70
C GLY A 269 3.46 -16.22 -15.22
N SER A 270 3.82 -17.15 -16.11
CA SER A 270 4.75 -18.25 -15.81
C SER A 270 6.12 -17.78 -15.35
N MET A 271 6.63 -16.69 -15.92
CA MET A 271 7.88 -16.09 -15.44
C MET A 271 7.75 -15.60 -14.01
N MET A 272 6.67 -14.89 -13.69
CA MET A 272 6.45 -14.35 -12.36
C MET A 272 6.23 -15.44 -11.31
N GLU A 273 5.48 -16.49 -11.65
CA GLU A 273 5.30 -17.67 -10.79
C GLU A 273 6.65 -18.34 -10.50
N SER A 274 7.48 -18.52 -11.52
CA SER A 274 8.82 -19.12 -11.36
C SER A 274 9.75 -18.23 -10.54
N ALA A 275 9.74 -16.92 -10.78
CA ALA A 275 10.52 -15.95 -10.01
C ALA A 275 10.09 -15.94 -8.53
N THR A 276 8.78 -16.04 -8.27
CA THR A 276 8.21 -16.11 -6.91
C THR A 276 8.49 -17.45 -6.23
N GLY A 277 8.51 -18.56 -6.98
CA GLY A 277 8.89 -19.88 -6.48
C GLY A 277 10.42 -20.08 -6.36
N GLY A 278 11.22 -19.15 -6.88
CA GLY A 278 12.68 -19.27 -6.92
C GLY A 278 13.17 -20.40 -7.83
N LYS A 279 12.44 -20.71 -8.91
CA LYS A 279 12.79 -21.79 -9.83
C LYS A 279 13.56 -21.26 -11.04
N PRO A 280 14.70 -21.87 -11.39
CA PRO A 280 15.40 -21.55 -12.62
C PRO A 280 14.58 -21.98 -13.85
N LEU A 281 14.90 -21.37 -15.00
CA LEU A 281 14.11 -21.51 -16.22
C LEU A 281 14.94 -21.97 -17.42
N ILE A 282 14.34 -22.81 -18.27
CA ILE A 282 14.69 -22.88 -19.69
C ILE A 282 13.52 -22.27 -20.46
N VAL A 283 13.78 -21.18 -21.17
CA VAL A 283 12.76 -20.43 -21.89
C VAL A 283 12.87 -20.69 -23.38
N VAL A 284 11.78 -21.11 -24.02
CA VAL A 284 11.67 -21.36 -25.46
C VAL A 284 10.60 -20.45 -26.06
N PRO A 285 10.93 -19.20 -26.42
CA PRO A 285 9.97 -18.24 -26.95
C PRO A 285 9.30 -18.74 -28.23
N LEU A 286 8.00 -18.55 -28.33
CA LEU A 286 7.18 -18.93 -29.49
C LEU A 286 6.77 -17.70 -30.33
N PHE A 287 6.21 -16.68 -29.68
CA PHE A 287 5.75 -15.43 -30.30
C PHE A 287 5.49 -14.35 -29.23
N GLY A 288 5.12 -13.13 -29.63
CA GLY A 288 4.73 -12.09 -28.68
C GLY A 288 5.91 -11.49 -27.92
N ASP A 289 5.66 -11.12 -26.66
CA ASP A 289 6.61 -10.58 -25.69
C ASP A 289 7.60 -11.63 -25.14
N GLN A 290 7.41 -12.91 -25.49
CA GLN A 290 8.14 -14.05 -24.91
C GLN A 290 9.67 -13.98 -25.12
N THR A 291 10.13 -13.44 -26.25
CA THR A 291 11.58 -13.29 -26.50
C THR A 291 12.19 -12.23 -25.61
N ARG A 292 11.52 -11.08 -25.46
CA ARG A 292 11.90 -10.01 -24.52
C ARG A 292 11.94 -10.52 -23.09
N ASN A 293 10.93 -11.29 -22.71
CA ASN A 293 10.83 -11.98 -21.43
C ASN A 293 12.02 -12.90 -21.18
N ALA A 294 12.36 -13.76 -22.15
CA ALA A 294 13.52 -14.64 -22.05
C ALA A 294 14.85 -13.87 -21.91
N LYS A 295 14.97 -12.70 -22.54
CA LYS A 295 16.14 -11.81 -22.39
C LYS A 295 16.24 -11.23 -20.98
N LEU A 296 15.13 -10.88 -20.33
CA LEU A 296 15.12 -10.49 -18.91
C LEU A 296 15.60 -11.63 -18.01
N ILE A 297 15.08 -12.85 -18.23
CA ILE A 297 15.50 -14.04 -17.46
C ILE A 297 17.01 -14.27 -17.58
N ALA A 298 17.55 -14.19 -18.80
CA ALA A 298 18.97 -14.33 -19.06
C ALA A 298 19.78 -13.21 -18.38
N LYS A 299 19.31 -11.95 -18.45
CA LYS A 299 19.94 -10.80 -17.81
C LYS A 299 20.04 -10.95 -16.29
N PHE A 300 18.96 -11.40 -15.64
CA PHE A 300 18.95 -11.61 -14.19
C PHE A 300 19.64 -12.91 -13.75
N GLY A 301 20.05 -13.75 -14.72
CA GLY A 301 20.91 -14.90 -14.54
C GLY A 301 20.21 -16.16 -14.04
N PHE A 302 18.88 -16.20 -14.04
CA PHE A 302 18.10 -17.33 -13.50
C PHE A 302 17.46 -18.22 -14.57
N GLY A 303 17.94 -18.15 -15.81
CA GLY A 303 17.56 -19.11 -16.83
C GLY A 303 18.34 -19.03 -18.13
N ILE A 304 18.00 -19.96 -19.04
CA ILE A 304 18.63 -20.16 -20.34
C ILE A 304 17.56 -19.97 -21.42
N MET A 305 17.85 -19.14 -22.43
CA MET A 305 16.98 -19.00 -23.59
C MET A 305 17.41 -19.98 -24.70
N LEU A 306 16.47 -20.73 -25.26
CA LEU A 306 16.65 -21.53 -26.47
C LEU A 306 15.72 -21.01 -27.57
N HIS A 307 16.18 -21.09 -28.82
CA HIS A 307 15.29 -20.86 -29.95
C HIS A 307 14.38 -22.07 -30.15
N LYS A 308 13.13 -21.88 -30.59
CA LYS A 308 12.18 -23.00 -30.78
C LYS A 308 12.70 -24.09 -31.71
N SER A 309 13.48 -23.74 -32.73
CA SER A 309 14.09 -24.73 -33.64
C SER A 309 15.14 -25.59 -32.95
N SER A 310 15.73 -25.13 -31.84
CA SER A 310 16.67 -25.90 -31.04
C SER A 310 16.02 -27.09 -30.34
N LEU A 311 14.68 -27.16 -30.26
CA LEU A 311 13.99 -28.35 -29.76
C LEU A 311 14.10 -29.56 -30.69
N LEU A 312 14.43 -29.36 -31.97
CA LEU A 312 14.74 -30.45 -32.90
C LEU A 312 16.14 -31.04 -32.64
N ASP A 313 17.04 -30.24 -32.06
CA ASP A 313 18.39 -30.66 -31.72
C ASP A 313 18.41 -31.24 -30.31
N ARG A 314 18.48 -32.58 -30.24
CA ARG A 314 18.57 -33.32 -28.97
C ARG A 314 19.72 -32.83 -28.07
N SER A 315 20.84 -32.39 -28.65
CA SER A 315 21.99 -31.92 -27.88
C SER A 315 21.70 -30.57 -27.22
N ALA A 316 21.07 -29.64 -27.93
CA ALA A 316 20.81 -28.30 -27.42
C ALA A 316 19.95 -28.30 -26.14
N LEU A 317 18.83 -29.04 -26.13
CA LEU A 317 17.97 -29.14 -24.95
C LEU A 317 18.63 -29.94 -23.84
N ARG A 318 19.27 -31.08 -24.16
CA ARG A 318 19.98 -31.90 -23.18
C ARG A 318 21.06 -31.10 -22.46
N ASP A 319 21.86 -30.35 -23.20
CA ASP A 319 22.99 -29.58 -22.66
C ASP A 319 22.48 -28.34 -21.89
N ALA A 320 21.33 -27.77 -22.26
CA ALA A 320 20.68 -26.72 -21.48
C ALA A 320 20.17 -27.25 -20.12
N ILE A 321 19.49 -28.40 -20.10
CA ILE A 321 19.06 -29.07 -18.86
C ILE A 321 20.28 -29.39 -17.99
N GLY A 322 21.31 -30.00 -18.58
CA GLY A 322 22.53 -30.38 -17.86
C GLY A 322 23.23 -29.17 -17.23
N ARG A 323 23.31 -28.05 -17.95
CA ARG A 323 23.85 -26.78 -17.41
C ARG A 323 22.98 -26.21 -16.29
N ALA A 324 21.67 -26.17 -16.46
CA ALA A 324 20.75 -25.61 -15.48
C ALA A 324 20.73 -26.41 -14.16
N LEU A 325 20.91 -27.74 -14.23
CA LEU A 325 21.00 -28.61 -13.05
C LEU A 325 22.36 -28.54 -12.35
N LYS A 326 23.48 -28.49 -13.11
CA LYS A 326 24.84 -28.55 -12.55
C LYS A 326 25.38 -27.20 -12.08
N ASP A 327 25.07 -26.12 -12.79
CA ASP A 327 25.60 -24.80 -12.48
C ASP A 327 24.72 -24.10 -11.43
N GLU A 328 25.20 -24.09 -10.19
CA GLU A 328 24.49 -23.49 -9.06
C GLU A 328 24.15 -22.01 -9.25
N ARG A 329 24.81 -21.29 -10.18
CA ARG A 329 24.53 -19.87 -10.42
C ARG A 329 23.07 -19.63 -10.81
N TYR A 330 22.47 -20.52 -11.60
CA TYR A 330 21.06 -20.39 -11.99
C TYR A 330 20.13 -20.51 -10.78
N ARG A 331 20.35 -21.52 -9.93
CA ARG A 331 19.57 -21.72 -8.69
C ARG A 331 19.77 -20.57 -7.70
N LYS A 332 21.01 -20.15 -7.49
CA LYS A 332 21.36 -19.00 -6.62
C LYS A 332 20.72 -17.71 -7.12
N ALA A 333 20.74 -17.47 -8.43
CA ALA A 333 20.07 -16.31 -9.03
C ALA A 333 18.54 -16.37 -8.87
N ALA A 334 17.93 -17.54 -9.08
CA ALA A 334 16.49 -17.73 -8.91
C ALA A 334 16.05 -17.48 -7.45
N HIS A 335 16.78 -18.04 -6.48
CA HIS A 335 16.54 -17.77 -5.05
C HIS A 335 16.75 -16.30 -4.70
N ARG A 336 17.80 -15.65 -5.23
CA ARG A 336 18.03 -14.21 -5.03
C ARG A 336 16.85 -13.38 -5.52
N ILE A 337 16.31 -13.70 -6.70
CA ILE A 337 15.14 -13.02 -7.25
C ILE A 337 13.91 -13.26 -6.37
N ARG A 338 13.62 -14.50 -5.97
CA ARG A 338 12.53 -14.81 -5.04
C ARG A 338 12.62 -13.97 -3.77
N ASP A 339 13.81 -13.96 -3.15
CA ASP A 339 14.03 -13.26 -1.89
C ASP A 339 13.92 -11.73 -2.07
N LEU A 340 14.31 -11.20 -3.24
CA LEU A 340 14.12 -9.81 -3.62
C LEU A 340 12.64 -9.45 -3.77
N LEU A 341 11.86 -10.30 -4.45
CA LEU A 341 10.41 -10.14 -4.61
C LEU A 341 9.67 -10.26 -3.27
N ALA A 342 10.09 -11.16 -2.38
CA ALA A 342 9.53 -11.30 -1.04
C ALA A 342 9.81 -10.06 -0.15
N ARG A 343 10.88 -9.31 -0.46
CA ARG A 343 11.31 -8.10 0.26
C ARG A 343 10.93 -6.81 -0.47
N ARG A 344 10.14 -6.88 -1.54
CA ARG A 344 9.75 -5.70 -2.31
C ARG A 344 9.07 -4.66 -1.42
N PRO A 345 9.30 -3.35 -1.66
CA PRO A 345 8.81 -2.30 -0.77
C PRO A 345 7.29 -2.18 -0.74
N PHE A 346 6.61 -2.56 -1.83
CA PHE A 346 5.16 -2.50 -1.98
C PHE A 346 4.64 -3.76 -2.67
N THR A 347 3.51 -4.28 -2.21
CA THR A 347 2.76 -5.32 -2.92
C THR A 347 1.99 -4.72 -4.11
N PRO A 348 1.66 -5.51 -5.15
CA PRO A 348 0.88 -5.07 -6.30
C PRO A 348 -0.47 -4.47 -5.89
N GLU A 349 -1.12 -5.06 -4.88
CA GLU A 349 -2.38 -4.57 -4.32
C GLU A 349 -2.18 -3.19 -3.67
N GLN A 350 -1.06 -2.99 -2.97
CA GLN A 350 -0.70 -1.69 -2.38
C GLN A 350 -0.43 -0.62 -3.46
N ASN A 351 0.14 -1.00 -4.60
CA ASN A 351 0.36 -0.08 -5.73
C ASN A 351 -0.97 0.44 -6.32
N ILE A 352 -2.01 -0.42 -6.42
CA ILE A 352 -3.35 -0.03 -6.92
C ILE A 352 -4.09 0.85 -5.91
N SER A 353 -3.98 0.57 -4.62
CA SER A 353 -4.67 1.34 -3.58
C SER A 353 -4.19 2.80 -3.44
N GLY A 354 -3.24 3.23 -4.30
CA GLY A 354 -2.71 4.58 -4.34
C GLY A 354 -2.02 4.94 -3.04
N SER A 355 -0.78 4.48 -2.83
CA SER A 355 0.12 5.02 -1.79
C SER A 355 -0.61 5.33 -0.45
N SER A 356 -1.31 4.34 0.12
CA SER A 356 -1.13 4.16 1.56
C SER A 356 0.27 3.60 1.71
N ARG A 357 1.26 4.51 1.74
CA ARG A 357 2.61 4.18 2.24
C ARG A 357 2.40 3.28 3.44
N VAL A 358 3.17 2.19 3.54
CA VAL A 358 3.33 1.50 4.81
C VAL A 358 4.00 2.50 5.73
N ARG A 359 3.13 3.25 6.40
CA ARG A 359 3.32 4.34 7.34
C ARG A 359 3.97 3.71 8.58
N ARG A 360 5.00 4.33 9.19
CA ARG A 360 5.76 3.74 10.34
C ARG A 360 5.98 4.64 11.59
N GLN A 361 5.54 4.25 12.81
CA GLN A 361 5.37 5.14 14.01
C GLN A 361 5.76 4.50 15.38
N ALA A 362 5.97 3.18 15.46
CA ALA A 362 6.41 2.46 16.66
C ALA A 362 7.60 1.55 16.34
N MET A 363 8.41 1.16 17.32
CA MET A 363 9.56 0.28 17.10
C MET A 363 9.13 -1.10 16.58
N ARG A 364 9.88 -1.65 15.62
CA ARG A 364 9.56 -2.93 14.98
C ARG A 364 10.06 -4.14 15.77
N ASP A 365 11.17 -4.01 16.47
CA ASP A 365 11.81 -5.11 17.19
C ASP A 365 10.87 -5.68 18.27
N PRO A 366 10.42 -6.94 18.16
CA PRO A 366 9.56 -7.57 19.16
C PRO A 366 10.18 -7.60 20.56
N ASN A 367 11.52 -7.59 20.67
CA ASN A 367 12.20 -7.55 21.96
C ASN A 367 11.96 -6.24 22.70
N LEU A 368 11.65 -5.15 21.99
CA LEU A 368 11.31 -3.87 22.60
C LEU A 368 9.85 -3.78 23.04
N LYS A 369 9.02 -4.79 22.79
CA LYS A 369 7.66 -4.86 23.35
C LYS A 369 7.71 -5.33 24.81
N TRP A 370 6.78 -4.81 25.61
CA TRP A 370 6.49 -5.37 26.93
C TRP A 370 5.82 -6.75 26.82
N LYS A 371 6.42 -7.75 27.47
CA LYS A 371 5.91 -9.14 27.46
C LYS A 371 4.48 -9.18 28.00
N ASP A 372 3.63 -9.95 27.33
CA ASP A 372 2.20 -10.15 27.68
C ASP A 372 1.41 -8.84 27.82
N ALA A 373 1.86 -7.75 27.17
CA ALA A 373 1.30 -6.41 27.33
C ALA A 373 1.29 -5.93 28.81
N LYS A 374 2.15 -6.49 29.67
CA LYS A 374 2.28 -6.13 31.08
C LYS A 374 3.45 -5.17 31.28
N VAL A 375 3.14 -3.94 31.72
CA VAL A 375 4.12 -2.88 31.96
C VAL A 375 4.21 -2.67 33.47
N ASN A 376 5.29 -3.14 34.09
CA ASN A 376 5.50 -2.96 35.52
C ASN A 376 6.17 -1.61 35.78
N TYR A 377 5.80 -0.93 36.86
CA TYR A 377 6.47 0.29 37.30
C TYR A 377 6.62 0.37 38.81
N PHE A 378 7.47 1.28 39.29
CA PHE A 378 7.52 1.71 40.67
C PHE A 378 8.03 3.16 40.76
N PHE A 379 7.80 3.80 41.90
CA PHE A 379 8.26 5.16 42.14
C PHE A 379 9.62 5.18 42.83
N GLY A 380 10.58 5.89 42.24
CA GLY A 380 11.85 6.25 42.87
C GLY A 380 11.70 7.51 43.73
N ASN A 381 12.47 8.56 43.41
CA ASN A 381 12.40 9.88 44.06
C ASN A 381 11.21 10.75 43.60
N ALA A 382 10.12 10.15 43.12
CA ALA A 382 8.98 10.88 42.56
C ALA A 382 8.15 11.57 43.67
N PRO A 383 7.87 12.89 43.59
CA PRO A 383 6.97 13.57 44.53
C PRO A 383 5.51 13.14 44.35
N GLU A 384 4.66 13.39 45.35
CA GLU A 384 3.26 12.91 45.36
C GLU A 384 2.43 13.38 44.16
N ASN A 385 2.63 14.62 43.70
CA ASN A 385 1.96 15.12 42.50
C ASN A 385 2.38 14.35 41.24
N LEU A 386 3.66 13.99 41.10
CA LEU A 386 4.15 13.13 40.02
C LEU A 386 3.56 11.72 40.12
N LYS A 387 3.49 11.15 41.33
CA LYS A 387 2.86 9.83 41.53
C LYS A 387 1.39 9.85 41.09
N ALA A 388 0.65 10.87 41.50
CA ALA A 388 -0.75 11.05 41.13
C ALA A 388 -0.92 11.19 39.60
N ASN A 389 -0.14 12.06 38.96
CA ASN A 389 -0.25 12.30 37.52
C ASN A 389 0.22 11.10 36.68
N PHE A 390 1.23 10.36 37.14
CA PHE A 390 1.65 9.11 36.49
C PHE A 390 0.55 8.05 36.54
N LYS A 391 -0.11 7.88 37.69
CA LYS A 391 -1.25 6.95 37.80
C LYS A 391 -2.39 7.30 36.84
N LYS A 392 -2.68 8.59 36.66
CA LYS A 392 -3.67 9.08 35.69
C LYS A 392 -3.24 8.79 34.24
N ALA A 393 -1.99 9.10 33.88
CA ALA A 393 -1.44 8.83 32.55
C ALA A 393 -1.43 7.33 32.22
N ALA A 394 -1.00 6.49 33.17
CA ALA A 394 -1.05 5.03 33.04
C ALA A 394 -2.49 4.53 32.86
N ALA A 395 -3.44 5.08 33.62
CA ALA A 395 -4.86 4.74 33.48
C ALA A 395 -5.43 5.15 32.12
N ALA A 396 -5.03 6.29 31.56
CA ALA A 396 -5.50 6.74 30.25
C ALA A 396 -5.10 5.77 29.12
N TRP A 397 -3.82 5.36 29.08
CA TRP A 397 -3.34 4.33 28.17
C TRP A 397 -4.02 2.98 28.43
N ALA A 398 -4.08 2.55 29.69
CA ALA A 398 -4.63 1.26 30.07
C ALA A 398 -6.14 1.14 29.80
N LYS A 399 -6.92 2.23 29.83
CA LYS A 399 -8.38 2.21 29.67
C LYS A 399 -8.82 1.81 28.26
N SER A 400 -8.07 2.23 27.25
CA SER A 400 -8.42 2.08 25.83
C SER A 400 -7.51 1.11 25.08
N THR A 401 -6.67 0.37 25.82
CA THR A 401 -5.75 -0.65 25.28
C THR A 401 -5.82 -1.91 26.11
N CYS A 402 -5.25 -3.00 25.60
CA CYS A 402 -5.12 -4.24 26.36
C CYS A 402 -3.93 -4.25 27.35
N LEU A 403 -3.22 -3.11 27.49
CA LEU A 403 -2.06 -3.00 28.36
C LEU A 403 -2.45 -3.13 29.83
N ASN A 404 -1.65 -3.86 30.60
CA ASN A 404 -1.75 -3.96 32.04
C ASN A 404 -0.59 -3.20 32.69
N ILE A 405 -0.79 -1.93 33.02
CA ILE A 405 0.23 -1.05 33.61
C ILE A 405 0.07 -1.09 35.13
N VAL A 406 0.98 -1.77 35.83
CA VAL A 406 0.84 -2.12 37.25
C VAL A 406 2.05 -1.73 38.08
N GLU A 407 1.81 -1.33 39.32
CA GLU A 407 2.88 -1.01 40.27
C GLU A 407 3.44 -2.32 40.85
N ASP A 408 4.66 -2.69 40.45
CA ASP A 408 5.36 -3.89 40.92
C ASP A 408 6.88 -3.64 40.94
N LYS A 409 7.40 -3.33 42.13
CA LYS A 409 8.83 -3.07 42.34
C LYS A 409 9.70 -4.34 42.23
N ASN A 410 9.09 -5.52 42.33
CA ASN A 410 9.80 -6.81 42.36
C ASN A 410 9.88 -7.47 40.97
N ALA A 411 9.09 -6.99 39.99
CA ALA A 411 9.17 -7.46 38.63
C ALA A 411 10.59 -7.35 38.04
N GLU A 412 10.98 -8.29 37.18
CA GLU A 412 12.27 -8.28 36.50
C GLU A 412 12.41 -7.03 35.61
N ASP A 413 11.53 -6.94 34.60
CA ASP A 413 11.41 -5.79 33.71
C ASP A 413 10.43 -4.78 34.28
N LYS A 414 10.88 -3.55 34.55
CA LYS A 414 10.07 -2.49 35.17
C LYS A 414 10.55 -1.08 34.87
N ILE A 415 9.63 -0.13 34.91
CA ILE A 415 9.88 1.31 34.81
C ILE A 415 10.10 1.89 36.21
N GLN A 416 11.18 2.64 36.40
CA GLN A 416 11.40 3.47 37.58
C GLN A 416 11.03 4.92 37.26
N VAL A 417 9.94 5.40 37.86
CA VAL A 417 9.47 6.78 37.66
C VAL A 417 10.20 7.71 38.64
N MET A 418 10.87 8.72 38.11
CA MET A 418 11.77 9.60 38.86
C MET A 418 11.58 11.07 38.51
N ARG A 419 11.84 11.94 39.49
CA ARG A 419 12.06 13.37 39.24
C ARG A 419 13.49 13.56 38.73
N GLY A 420 13.64 14.28 37.62
CA GLY A 420 14.93 14.53 36.98
C GLY A 420 15.07 15.97 36.45
N PRO A 421 16.23 16.32 35.88
CA PRO A 421 16.47 17.66 35.31
C PRO A 421 15.81 17.87 33.94
N SER A 422 15.42 16.78 33.26
CA SER A 422 14.76 16.78 31.95
C SER A 422 13.69 15.70 31.89
N CYS A 423 12.85 15.76 30.86
CA CYS A 423 11.80 14.79 30.57
C CYS A 423 12.39 13.80 29.56
N LEU A 424 12.47 12.53 29.95
CA LEU A 424 13.19 11.52 29.19
C LEU A 424 12.60 10.13 29.46
N SER A 425 12.42 9.37 28.38
CA SER A 425 12.14 7.94 28.42
C SER A 425 12.86 7.22 27.27
N ALA A 426 13.28 5.99 27.52
CA ALA A 426 13.72 5.10 26.45
C ALA A 426 12.53 4.66 25.57
N VAL A 427 12.80 4.38 24.30
CA VAL A 427 11.78 3.87 23.36
C VAL A 427 11.66 2.35 23.48
N GLY A 428 10.52 1.88 23.98
CA GLY A 428 10.23 0.47 24.23
C GLY A 428 10.89 -0.09 25.49
N ARG A 429 10.67 -1.38 25.73
CA ARG A 429 11.26 -2.16 26.84
C ARG A 429 12.75 -2.37 26.61
N GLN A 430 13.58 -1.95 27.56
CA GLN A 430 15.05 -2.10 27.53
C GLN A 430 15.53 -3.37 28.27
N GLY A 431 14.66 -4.00 29.06
CA GLY A 431 15.01 -5.08 29.97
C GLY A 431 15.50 -4.56 31.33
N LYS A 432 15.27 -5.32 32.39
CA LYS A 432 15.53 -4.93 33.79
C LYS A 432 14.82 -3.61 34.15
N THR A 433 15.44 -2.78 34.99
CA THR A 433 14.91 -1.48 35.37
C THR A 433 15.31 -0.40 34.35
N GLN A 434 14.32 0.29 33.78
CA GLN A 434 14.53 1.48 32.92
C GLN A 434 13.90 2.72 33.56
N GLY A 435 14.52 3.89 33.40
CA GLY A 435 13.99 5.14 33.98
C GLY A 435 12.99 5.85 33.07
N ILE A 436 11.97 6.45 33.69
CA ILE A 436 11.28 7.62 33.14
C ILE A 436 11.60 8.79 34.05
N TRP A 437 12.25 9.82 33.52
CA TRP A 437 12.59 11.04 34.23
C TRP A 437 11.62 12.13 33.85
N ILE A 438 11.08 12.83 34.85
CA ILE A 438 10.14 13.95 34.67
C ILE A 438 10.72 15.18 35.35
N ALA A 439 10.92 16.25 34.58
CA ALA A 439 11.27 17.56 35.11
C ALA A 439 10.03 18.31 35.61
N ASP A 440 10.26 19.34 36.44
CA ASP A 440 9.18 20.10 37.09
C ASP A 440 8.21 20.73 36.07
N ASN A 441 8.71 21.18 34.93
CA ASN A 441 7.91 21.74 33.84
C ASN A 441 7.13 20.69 33.01
N CYS A 442 7.33 19.40 33.25
CA CYS A 442 6.60 18.29 32.63
C CYS A 442 5.66 17.58 33.60
N MET A 443 5.41 18.11 34.79
CA MET A 443 4.53 17.49 35.79
C MET A 443 3.03 17.59 35.43
N THR A 444 2.68 17.46 34.16
CA THR A 444 1.31 17.39 33.65
C THR A 444 1.00 15.96 33.20
N VAL A 445 -0.27 15.57 33.23
CA VAL A 445 -0.70 14.23 32.77
C VAL A 445 -0.27 14.00 31.32
N GLY A 446 -0.50 14.96 30.42
CA GLY A 446 -0.16 14.82 29.00
C GLY A 446 1.34 14.71 28.71
N SER A 447 2.21 15.37 29.48
CA SER A 447 3.67 15.18 29.34
C SER A 447 4.10 13.80 29.84
N ILE A 448 3.49 13.28 30.91
CA ILE A 448 3.79 11.94 31.40
C ILE A 448 3.24 10.85 30.45
N GLU A 449 2.07 11.09 29.85
CA GLU A 449 1.54 10.22 28.79
C GLU A 449 2.47 10.12 27.57
N HIS A 450 3.15 11.22 27.20
CA HIS A 450 4.17 11.26 26.15
C HIS A 450 5.37 10.38 26.51
N GLU A 451 5.96 10.57 27.70
CA GLU A 451 7.10 9.76 28.13
C GLU A 451 6.73 8.27 28.27
N LEU A 452 5.53 7.98 28.76
CA LEU A 452 5.02 6.61 28.80
C LEU A 452 4.81 6.06 27.38
N GLY A 453 4.36 6.89 26.43
CA GLY A 453 4.27 6.54 25.00
C GLY A 453 5.61 6.06 24.43
N HIS A 454 6.72 6.72 24.75
CA HIS A 454 8.05 6.23 24.42
C HIS A 454 8.32 4.86 25.05
N ALA A 455 8.10 4.69 26.36
CA ALA A 455 8.31 3.40 27.01
C ALA A 455 7.43 2.28 26.41
N LEU A 456 6.27 2.62 25.83
CA LEU A 456 5.39 1.70 25.10
C LEU A 456 5.87 1.35 23.68
N GLY A 457 6.89 2.03 23.17
CA GLY A 457 7.53 1.76 21.88
C GLY A 457 7.28 2.82 20.81
N LEU A 458 6.63 3.94 21.13
CA LEU A 458 6.36 5.01 20.16
C LEU A 458 7.59 5.90 19.96
N ILE A 459 7.91 6.20 18.71
CA ILE A 459 8.90 7.23 18.34
C ILE A 459 8.22 8.59 18.18
N HIS A 460 9.01 9.67 18.05
CA HIS A 460 8.40 10.95 17.72
C HIS A 460 7.78 10.93 16.33
N THR A 461 6.60 11.54 16.19
CA THR A 461 5.85 11.48 14.92
C THR A 461 6.55 12.22 13.78
N HIS A 462 7.34 13.25 14.10
CA HIS A 462 8.18 13.92 13.11
C HIS A 462 9.48 13.16 12.79
N GLU A 463 9.75 12.01 13.39
CA GLU A 463 10.90 11.16 13.02
C GLU A 463 10.51 10.05 12.06
N ARG A 464 9.21 9.87 11.81
CA ARG A 464 8.72 8.84 10.91
C ARG A 464 9.43 8.90 9.56
N HIS A 465 9.78 7.74 9.03
CA HIS A 465 10.50 7.61 7.75
C HIS A 465 9.71 8.24 6.58
N ASP A 466 8.38 8.29 6.69
CA ASP A 466 7.45 8.85 5.71
C ASP A 466 7.06 10.32 5.93
N ARG A 467 7.59 10.97 6.98
CA ARG A 467 7.19 12.32 7.38
C ARG A 467 7.30 13.37 6.29
N ASP A 468 8.25 13.23 5.36
CA ASP A 468 8.59 14.26 4.38
C ASP A 468 7.47 14.45 3.33
N THR A 469 6.42 13.63 3.38
CA THR A 469 5.16 13.89 2.66
C THR A 469 4.19 14.76 3.41
N TYR A 470 4.28 14.81 4.73
CA TYR A 470 3.31 15.48 5.60
C TYR A 470 3.83 16.80 6.16
N ILE A 471 5.14 16.91 6.34
CA ILE A 471 5.81 18.07 6.93
C ILE A 471 7.10 18.40 6.18
N ASP A 472 7.48 19.68 6.22
CA ASP A 472 8.83 20.16 5.94
C ASP A 472 9.57 20.46 7.24
N ILE A 473 10.87 20.17 7.25
CA ILE A 473 11.79 20.52 8.32
C ILE A 473 12.71 21.64 7.82
N ILE A 474 12.52 22.86 8.35
CA ILE A 474 13.31 24.04 8.00
C ILE A 474 14.65 24.00 8.74
N LYS A 475 15.61 23.24 8.20
CA LYS A 475 16.92 22.97 8.83
C LYS A 475 17.71 24.23 9.20
N ASP A 476 17.57 25.28 8.41
CA ASP A 476 18.28 26.56 8.61
C ASP A 476 17.79 27.31 9.85
N ASN A 477 16.56 27.03 10.29
CA ASN A 477 16.00 27.62 11.50
C ASN A 477 16.21 26.73 12.75
N ILE A 478 16.95 25.63 12.66
CA ILE A 478 17.20 24.73 13.80
C ILE A 478 18.51 25.11 14.48
N GLN A 479 18.46 25.29 15.80
CA GLN A 479 19.64 25.45 16.64
C GLN A 479 20.64 24.29 16.40
N GLN A 480 21.91 24.62 16.15
CA GLN A 480 22.89 23.68 15.63
C GLN A 480 23.02 22.39 16.45
N GLN A 481 22.95 22.48 17.78
CA GLN A 481 23.08 21.37 18.70
C GLN A 481 21.88 20.40 18.70
N TYR A 482 20.73 20.79 18.14
CA TYR A 482 19.50 19.98 18.10
C TYR A 482 19.18 19.43 16.71
N ARG A 483 20.05 19.62 15.71
CA ARG A 483 19.80 19.15 14.34
C ARG A 483 19.68 17.63 14.23
N SER A 484 20.39 16.88 15.09
CA SER A 484 20.30 15.41 15.16
C SER A 484 18.91 14.93 15.56
N GLU A 485 18.21 15.69 16.42
CA GLU A 485 16.88 15.36 16.95
C GLU A 485 15.79 15.42 15.88
N PHE A 486 16.10 15.94 14.68
CA PHE A 486 15.19 15.93 13.53
C PHE A 486 15.60 14.89 12.49
N GLY A 487 16.39 13.88 12.88
CA GLY A 487 16.69 12.71 12.06
C GLY A 487 15.43 11.94 11.67
N LYS A 488 15.48 11.21 10.56
CA LYS A 488 14.42 10.24 10.22
C LYS A 488 14.81 8.89 10.75
N GLU A 489 13.88 8.22 11.39
CA GLU A 489 13.96 6.78 11.60
C GLU A 489 13.83 6.03 10.28
N THR A 490 14.34 4.80 10.28
CA THR A 490 14.33 3.98 9.06
C THR A 490 13.10 3.08 9.03
N SER A 491 12.80 2.61 7.82
CA SER A 491 11.69 1.68 7.61
C SER A 491 11.95 0.36 8.36
N GLU A 492 13.21 -0.06 8.45
CA GLU A 492 13.61 -1.33 9.05
C GLU A 492 13.39 -1.35 10.55
N ARG A 493 13.54 -0.19 11.23
CA ARG A 493 13.46 -0.05 12.68
C ARG A 493 12.06 0.22 13.21
N THR A 494 11.12 0.67 12.37
CA THR A 494 9.81 1.16 12.81
C THR A 494 8.61 0.50 12.08
N ASN A 495 7.39 0.64 12.60
CA ASN A 495 6.11 0.15 12.06
C ASN A 495 4.92 1.07 12.51
N SER A 496 3.96 1.46 11.68
CA SER A 496 2.78 2.32 12.07
C SER A 496 1.53 1.51 11.90
N TYR A 497 1.62 0.26 11.48
CA TYR A 497 0.45 -0.58 11.38
C TYR A 497 -0.62 0.03 10.45
N GLU A 498 -0.16 0.67 9.37
CA GLU A 498 -0.98 1.35 8.35
C GLU A 498 -1.77 2.56 8.87
N ILE A 499 -1.36 3.10 10.02
CA ILE A 499 -1.99 4.29 10.61
C ILE A 499 -1.48 5.56 9.92
N PRO A 500 -2.36 6.48 9.49
CA PRO A 500 -1.98 7.71 8.81
C PRO A 500 -1.16 8.65 9.70
N TYR A 501 -0.49 9.63 9.10
CA TYR A 501 0.32 10.60 9.82
C TYR A 501 -0.56 11.52 10.66
N GLU A 502 -0.31 11.60 11.97
CA GLU A 502 -1.17 12.29 12.91
C GLU A 502 -0.51 13.59 13.40
N TYR A 503 -0.95 14.73 12.86
CA TYR A 503 -0.43 16.06 13.22
C TYR A 503 -0.60 16.38 14.71
N GLY A 504 -1.72 15.96 15.30
CA GLY A 504 -2.04 16.19 16.72
C GLY A 504 -1.59 15.07 17.65
N SER A 505 -0.70 14.19 17.17
CA SER A 505 -0.15 13.08 17.96
C SER A 505 0.51 13.61 19.21
N ILE A 506 0.29 12.92 20.33
CA ILE A 506 0.96 13.26 21.59
C ILE A 506 2.48 13.16 21.44
N MET A 507 2.96 12.33 20.49
CA MET A 507 4.36 12.12 20.17
C MET A 507 4.93 13.11 19.13
N HIS A 508 4.16 14.11 18.68
CA HIS A 508 4.66 15.09 17.73
C HIS A 508 5.37 16.27 18.44
N TYR A 509 6.45 16.78 17.86
CA TYR A 509 7.06 18.04 18.31
C TYR A 509 6.18 19.23 17.92
N ASN A 510 6.28 20.31 18.69
CA ASN A 510 5.63 21.56 18.32
C ASN A 510 6.35 22.22 17.15
N ALA A 511 5.61 23.02 16.37
CA ALA A 511 6.12 23.62 15.12
C ALA A 511 7.36 24.52 15.30
N TYR A 512 7.57 25.11 16.48
CA TYR A 512 8.62 26.11 16.75
C TYR A 512 9.73 25.55 17.67
N GLY A 513 9.70 24.25 17.97
CA GLY A 513 10.66 23.60 18.84
C GLY A 513 12.08 23.77 18.31
N PHE A 514 13.00 24.19 19.19
CA PHE A 514 14.43 24.36 18.87
C PHE A 514 14.74 25.39 17.77
N ALA A 515 13.82 26.32 17.51
CA ALA A 515 14.01 27.39 16.52
C ALA A 515 15.15 28.36 16.90
N ILE A 516 15.87 28.88 15.89
CA ILE A 516 16.80 30.02 16.00
C ILE A 516 15.98 31.32 16.03
N ASP A 517 15.20 31.55 14.97
CA ASP A 517 14.19 32.60 14.89
C ASP A 517 12.85 32.04 15.37
N LYS A 518 12.48 32.41 16.60
CA LYS A 518 11.25 31.96 17.25
C LYS A 518 9.97 32.49 16.60
N THR A 519 10.07 33.42 15.64
CA THR A 519 8.92 33.89 14.86
C THR A 519 8.61 32.99 13.67
N LYS A 520 9.52 32.08 13.31
CA LYS A 520 9.38 31.15 12.18
C LYS A 520 9.31 29.71 12.67
N PRO A 521 8.45 28.87 12.06
CA PRO A 521 8.38 27.45 12.40
C PRO A 521 9.64 26.69 11.92
N VAL A 522 10.01 25.65 12.66
CA VAL A 522 10.94 24.60 12.26
C VAL A 522 10.22 23.49 11.51
N ILE A 523 8.99 23.14 11.92
CA ILE A 523 8.17 22.12 11.27
C ILE A 523 6.95 22.78 10.63
N VAL A 524 6.79 22.60 9.33
CA VAL A 524 5.67 23.18 8.55
C VAL A 524 4.83 22.05 7.95
N PRO A 525 3.52 21.96 8.22
CA PRO A 525 2.63 21.02 7.52
C PRO A 525 2.57 21.32 6.01
N LYS A 526 2.81 20.30 5.16
CA LYS A 526 2.84 20.45 3.71
C LYS A 526 1.47 20.63 3.06
N GLN A 527 0.49 19.85 3.53
CA GLN A 527 -0.83 19.79 2.91
C GLN A 527 -1.70 20.99 3.26
N ASP A 528 -1.66 21.41 4.53
CA ASP A 528 -2.44 22.55 5.02
C ASP A 528 -1.76 23.15 6.24
N GLU A 529 -1.19 24.34 6.09
CA GLU A 529 -0.48 25.06 7.15
C GLU A 529 -1.37 25.37 8.37
N LYS A 530 -2.70 25.28 8.25
CA LYS A 530 -3.62 25.42 9.39
C LYS A 530 -3.40 24.36 10.47
N TYR A 531 -2.70 23.25 10.17
CA TYR A 531 -2.28 22.28 11.18
C TYR A 531 -1.11 22.74 12.06
N THR A 532 -0.49 23.90 11.80
CA THR A 532 0.71 24.36 12.52
C THR A 532 0.53 24.39 14.04
N ARG A 533 -0.63 24.86 14.54
CA ARG A 533 -0.95 24.87 15.98
C ARG A 533 -1.51 23.55 16.50
N THR A 534 -1.75 22.58 15.63
CA THR A 534 -2.12 21.20 16.00
C THR A 534 -0.88 20.39 16.39
N LEU A 535 0.28 20.70 15.79
CA LEU A 535 1.57 20.10 16.12
C LEU A 535 1.99 20.37 17.56
N GLY A 536 2.48 19.34 18.25
CA GLY A 536 2.98 19.48 19.63
C GLY A 536 1.90 19.40 20.70
N GLY A 537 0.75 18.83 20.36
CA GLY A 537 -0.31 18.55 21.33
C GLY A 537 0.19 17.72 22.53
N ARG A 538 -0.51 17.88 23.66
CA ARG A 538 -0.31 17.08 24.89
C ARG A 538 -1.60 16.40 25.33
N ILE A 539 -2.37 15.98 24.33
CA ILE A 539 -3.65 15.28 24.48
C ILE A 539 -3.53 14.00 23.69
N LEU A 540 -3.76 12.87 24.34
CA LEU A 540 -3.70 11.56 23.71
C LEU A 540 -4.69 11.46 22.54
N SER A 541 -4.18 11.22 21.32
CA SER A 541 -5.03 11.15 20.13
C SER A 541 -5.63 9.76 19.93
N PHE A 542 -6.71 9.68 19.15
CA PHE A 542 -7.32 8.40 18.77
C PHE A 542 -6.34 7.50 18.01
N LEU A 543 -5.49 8.07 17.15
CA LEU A 543 -4.51 7.31 16.38
C LEU A 543 -3.31 6.86 17.23
N ASP A 544 -2.96 7.58 18.29
CA ASP A 544 -1.97 7.10 19.28
C ASP A 544 -2.48 5.83 19.96
N LEU A 545 -3.74 5.84 20.39
CA LEU A 545 -4.41 4.67 20.99
C LEU A 545 -4.48 3.51 19.99
N LEU A 546 -4.88 3.77 18.74
CA LEU A 546 -4.94 2.73 17.71
C LEU A 546 -3.55 2.15 17.42
N THR A 547 -2.51 2.98 17.44
CA THR A 547 -1.12 2.55 17.21
C THR A 547 -0.68 1.58 18.30
N VAL A 548 -0.92 1.90 19.57
CA VAL A 548 -0.59 1.01 20.68
C VAL A 548 -1.43 -0.27 20.64
N ASN A 549 -2.72 -0.18 20.32
CA ASN A 549 -3.56 -1.37 20.20
C ASN A 549 -3.10 -2.32 19.09
N LYS A 550 -2.65 -1.81 17.94
CA LYS A 550 -2.05 -2.64 16.89
C LYS A 550 -0.64 -3.12 17.28
N HIS A 551 0.15 -2.30 17.97
CA HIS A 551 1.49 -2.66 18.42
C HIS A 551 1.48 -3.81 19.43
N TYR A 552 0.48 -3.90 20.30
CA TYR A 552 0.33 -4.97 21.30
C TYR A 552 -0.75 -6.01 20.96
N ASP A 553 -1.20 -6.06 19.69
CA ASP A 553 -2.16 -7.06 19.19
C ASP A 553 -3.47 -7.11 20.02
N CYS A 554 -3.96 -5.94 20.43
CA CYS A 554 -5.11 -5.80 21.32
C CYS A 554 -6.47 -5.96 20.61
N LEU A 555 -6.56 -5.66 19.31
CA LEU A 555 -7.84 -5.53 18.59
C LEU A 555 -8.64 -6.84 18.47
N GLY A 556 -8.05 -7.99 18.76
CA GLY A 556 -8.69 -9.31 18.71
C GLY A 556 -9.01 -9.94 20.07
N LYS A 557 -8.92 -9.19 21.18
CA LYS A 557 -9.11 -9.78 22.53
C LYS A 557 -10.56 -10.04 22.92
N CYS A 558 -11.53 -9.48 22.19
CA CYS A 558 -12.94 -9.67 22.46
C CYS A 558 -13.48 -10.93 21.76
N GLY A 559 -14.22 -11.76 22.50
CA GLY A 559 -14.87 -12.97 21.93
C GLY A 559 -16.11 -12.64 21.08
N ASN A 560 -16.66 -11.45 21.25
CA ASN A 560 -17.75 -10.88 20.45
C ASN A 560 -17.23 -9.69 19.62
N SER A 561 -17.82 -9.45 18.46
CA SER A 561 -17.53 -8.28 17.62
C SER A 561 -18.73 -7.33 17.59
N ILE A 562 -18.46 -6.03 17.74
CA ILE A 562 -19.46 -4.96 17.58
C ILE A 562 -19.02 -4.00 16.47
N GLN A 563 -19.99 -3.42 15.75
CA GLN A 563 -19.69 -2.46 14.70
C GLN A 563 -19.48 -1.06 15.30
N CYS A 564 -18.28 -0.52 15.12
CA CYS A 564 -17.94 0.85 15.50
C CYS A 564 -18.15 1.81 14.32
N ALA A 565 -19.01 2.81 14.47
CA ALA A 565 -19.19 3.87 13.50
C ALA A 565 -17.98 4.82 13.47
N ASN A 566 -17.89 5.64 12.42
CA ASN A 566 -16.83 6.65 12.23
C ASN A 566 -15.42 6.08 12.36
N GLU A 567 -15.23 4.82 11.96
CA GLU A 567 -13.95 4.10 12.04
C GLU A 567 -13.36 4.01 13.46
N GLY A 568 -14.20 3.98 14.49
CA GLY A 568 -13.80 3.55 15.83
C GLY A 568 -13.33 2.10 15.87
N PHE A 569 -12.73 1.67 16.97
CA PHE A 569 -12.36 0.27 17.20
C PHE A 569 -12.89 -0.24 18.54
N GLN A 570 -13.18 -1.53 18.63
CA GLN A 570 -13.74 -2.13 19.84
C GLN A 570 -12.75 -2.04 21.01
N ASN A 571 -13.23 -1.64 22.19
CA ASN A 571 -12.38 -1.51 23.36
C ASN A 571 -11.97 -2.90 23.88
N PRO A 572 -10.66 -3.23 23.93
CA PRO A 572 -10.20 -4.56 24.34
C PRO A 572 -10.40 -4.89 25.83
N LYS A 573 -10.71 -3.90 26.67
CA LYS A 573 -11.06 -4.09 28.09
C LYS A 573 -12.56 -4.00 28.38
N ASN A 574 -13.32 -3.48 27.44
CA ASN A 574 -14.77 -3.40 27.54
C ASN A 574 -15.39 -3.73 26.18
N CYS A 575 -15.58 -5.02 25.93
CA CYS A 575 -16.03 -5.54 24.64
C CYS A 575 -17.47 -5.15 24.24
N SER A 576 -18.16 -4.36 25.06
CA SER A 576 -19.50 -3.82 24.77
C SER A 576 -19.47 -2.38 24.24
N GLU A 577 -18.29 -1.76 24.13
CA GLU A 577 -18.15 -0.39 23.63
C GLU A 577 -16.94 -0.21 22.71
N CYS A 578 -17.00 0.85 21.91
CA CYS A 578 -15.94 1.28 21.01
C CYS A 578 -15.11 2.40 21.64
N VAL A 579 -13.82 2.41 21.34
CA VAL A 579 -12.98 3.61 21.42
C VAL A 579 -13.31 4.47 20.20
N CYS A 580 -13.68 5.72 20.45
CA CYS A 580 -14.19 6.63 19.41
C CYS A 580 -13.19 7.74 19.07
N PRO A 581 -13.15 8.17 17.80
CA PRO A 581 -12.45 9.41 17.46
C PRO A 581 -13.01 10.61 18.23
N THR A 582 -12.14 11.58 18.53
CA THR A 582 -12.52 12.81 19.23
C THR A 582 -13.72 13.48 18.56
N GLY A 583 -14.69 13.95 19.34
CA GLY A 583 -15.95 14.50 18.84
C GLY A 583 -17.05 13.48 18.57
N TYR A 584 -16.78 12.18 18.72
CA TYR A 584 -17.75 11.07 18.62
C TYR A 584 -17.75 10.24 19.91
N GLY A 585 -18.88 9.62 20.23
CA GLY A 585 -19.07 8.85 21.45
C GLY A 585 -20.28 7.93 21.42
N GLY A 586 -20.66 7.45 22.60
CA GLY A 586 -21.60 6.34 22.74
C GLY A 586 -20.94 4.98 22.51
N PRO A 587 -21.63 3.86 22.83
CA PRO A 587 -21.05 2.52 22.73
C PRO A 587 -20.55 2.15 21.33
N THR A 588 -21.12 2.76 20.29
CA THR A 588 -20.85 2.47 18.87
C THR A 588 -20.27 3.66 18.10
N CYS A 589 -19.84 4.72 18.78
CA CYS A 589 -19.29 5.95 18.17
C CYS A 589 -20.22 6.70 17.20
N ASP A 590 -21.52 6.45 17.24
CA ASP A 590 -22.55 7.05 16.39
C ASP A 590 -23.23 8.28 17.04
N LYS A 591 -22.88 8.59 18.30
CA LYS A 591 -23.49 9.66 19.09
C LYS A 591 -22.50 10.79 19.36
N ARG A 592 -23.03 11.96 19.69
CA ARG A 592 -22.21 13.06 20.22
C ARG A 592 -21.73 12.65 21.61
N PRO A 593 -20.46 12.91 21.98
CA PRO A 593 -19.96 12.64 23.31
C PRO A 593 -20.88 13.23 24.39
N PRO A 594 -21.10 12.51 25.51
CA PRO A 594 -21.89 13.03 26.62
C PRO A 594 -21.21 14.25 27.26
N GLY A 595 -21.98 15.07 27.97
CA GLY A 595 -21.51 16.30 28.60
C GLY A 595 -21.97 17.57 27.88
N CYS A 596 -21.25 18.67 28.09
CA CYS A 596 -21.59 19.98 27.54
C CYS A 596 -21.44 20.05 26.01
N GLY A 597 -22.02 21.10 25.44
CA GLY A 597 -22.17 21.27 23.98
C GLY A 597 -23.53 20.78 23.48
N LYS A 598 -23.77 20.93 22.18
CA LYS A 598 -25.08 20.61 21.55
C LYS A 598 -24.94 20.35 20.05
N THR A 599 -25.98 19.74 19.48
CA THR A 599 -26.13 19.66 18.02
C THR A 599 -26.80 20.93 17.52
N VAL A 600 -26.20 21.59 16.54
CA VAL A 600 -26.64 22.82 15.90
C VAL A 600 -27.04 22.51 14.47
N ARG A 601 -28.30 22.75 14.11
CA ARG A 601 -28.76 22.66 12.72
C ARG A 601 -28.33 23.91 11.97
N VAL A 602 -27.66 23.73 10.84
CA VAL A 602 -27.06 24.81 10.06
C VAL A 602 -27.97 25.19 8.89
N SER A 603 -28.14 26.49 8.66
CA SER A 603 -28.83 27.05 7.49
C SER A 603 -27.85 27.72 6.55
N THR A 604 -28.27 28.04 5.32
CA THR A 604 -27.46 28.81 4.36
C THR A 604 -27.18 30.25 4.83
N ASN A 605 -28.06 30.82 5.67
CA ASN A 605 -27.82 32.12 6.30
C ASN A 605 -26.73 32.00 7.38
N ALA A 606 -25.72 32.88 7.29
CA ALA A 606 -24.66 32.99 8.28
C ALA A 606 -25.21 33.36 9.66
N ARG A 607 -24.81 32.59 10.67
CA ARG A 607 -25.16 32.79 12.07
C ARG A 607 -23.91 32.74 12.94
N LYS A 608 -23.97 33.36 14.11
CA LYS A 608 -22.88 33.35 15.09
C LYS A 608 -23.26 32.53 16.31
N ILE A 609 -22.27 31.91 16.94
CA ILE A 609 -22.44 31.20 18.20
C ILE A 609 -21.17 31.31 19.03
N ASP A 610 -21.34 31.56 20.32
CA ASP A 610 -20.28 31.45 21.31
C ASP A 610 -20.24 30.01 21.85
N LEU A 611 -19.07 29.39 21.72
CA LEU A 611 -18.75 28.10 22.29
C LEU A 611 -17.96 28.33 23.57
N PHE A 612 -18.32 27.62 24.64
CA PHE A 612 -17.74 27.84 25.96
C PHE A 612 -17.43 26.53 26.66
N VAL A 613 -16.24 26.46 27.26
CA VAL A 613 -15.86 25.43 28.22
C VAL A 613 -15.49 26.11 29.53
N GLY A 614 -16.29 25.86 30.58
CA GLY A 614 -16.04 26.43 31.90
C GLY A 614 -14.85 25.80 32.61
N GLU A 615 -14.54 26.27 33.81
CA GLU A 615 -13.41 25.80 34.62
C GLU A 615 -13.46 24.29 34.93
N LEU A 616 -12.29 23.73 35.20
CA LEU A 616 -12.13 22.36 35.68
C LEU A 616 -12.74 22.22 37.08
N LYS A 617 -13.42 21.10 37.33
CA LYS A 617 -13.81 20.71 38.69
C LYS A 617 -12.60 20.13 39.41
N GLU A 618 -12.64 20.15 40.74
CA GLU A 618 -11.61 19.51 41.57
C GLU A 618 -11.36 18.06 41.13
N GLY A 619 -10.10 17.71 40.90
CA GLY A 619 -9.67 16.40 40.41
C GLY A 619 -9.75 16.18 38.89
N GLN A 620 -10.29 17.11 38.11
CA GLN A 620 -10.27 17.05 36.63
C GLN A 620 -8.97 17.67 36.09
N ASP A 621 -8.32 17.02 35.12
CA ASP A 621 -7.14 17.56 34.42
C ASP A 621 -7.47 18.04 32.99
N TYR A 622 -8.64 17.65 32.48
CA TYR A 622 -9.10 17.96 31.13
C TYR A 622 -10.61 18.04 31.09
N LYS A 623 -11.15 18.99 30.34
CA LYS A 623 -12.57 19.13 30.07
C LYS A 623 -12.80 19.58 28.64
N ALA A 624 -13.81 19.00 28.00
CA ALA A 624 -14.21 19.34 26.65
C ALA A 624 -15.74 19.44 26.51
N CYS A 625 -16.20 20.39 25.70
CA CYS A 625 -17.58 20.49 25.25
C CYS A 625 -17.64 20.17 23.75
N ASN A 626 -18.53 19.25 23.38
CA ASN A 626 -18.59 18.71 22.03
C ASN A 626 -19.83 19.25 21.31
N TYR A 627 -19.63 19.93 20.20
CA TYR A 627 -20.69 20.48 19.35
C TYR A 627 -20.70 19.77 18.00
N TRP A 628 -21.89 19.46 17.49
CA TRP A 628 -22.07 18.95 16.13
C TRP A 628 -22.82 19.98 15.30
N PHE A 629 -22.21 20.46 14.23
CA PHE A 629 -22.89 21.28 13.24
C PHE A 629 -23.38 20.39 12.11
N GLU A 630 -24.69 20.41 11.84
CA GLU A 630 -25.34 19.54 10.86
C GLU A 630 -25.93 20.40 9.74
N ALA A 631 -25.33 20.31 8.56
CA ALA A 631 -25.85 20.90 7.35
C ALA A 631 -27.02 20.09 6.78
N PRO A 632 -27.89 20.71 5.95
CA PRO A 632 -28.89 19.99 5.17
C PRO A 632 -28.25 18.94 4.24
N ALA A 633 -29.05 17.99 3.76
CA ALA A 633 -28.56 16.97 2.84
C ALA A 633 -27.91 17.60 1.59
N GLY A 634 -26.76 17.07 1.18
CA GLY A 634 -25.99 17.58 0.03
C GLY A 634 -25.17 18.87 0.29
N LYS A 635 -25.23 19.44 1.51
CA LYS A 635 -24.49 20.65 1.88
C LYS A 635 -23.37 20.35 2.87
N LYS A 636 -22.39 21.26 2.93
CA LYS A 636 -21.28 21.23 3.90
C LYS A 636 -21.44 22.35 4.92
N VAL A 637 -20.71 22.30 6.01
CA VAL A 637 -20.65 23.35 7.03
C VAL A 637 -19.40 24.18 6.82
N GLU A 638 -19.56 25.47 6.55
CA GLU A 638 -18.48 26.45 6.63
C GLU A 638 -18.49 27.08 8.03
N VAL A 639 -17.33 27.17 8.67
CA VAL A 639 -17.12 27.91 9.92
C VAL A 639 -15.99 28.91 9.78
N LYS A 640 -16.15 30.08 10.40
CA LYS A 640 -15.14 31.13 10.47
C LYS A 640 -14.91 31.54 11.93
N LEU A 641 -13.65 31.54 12.36
CA LEU A 641 -13.27 32.01 13.69
C LEU A 641 -13.38 33.53 13.75
N LEU A 642 -14.22 34.06 14.67
CA LEU A 642 -14.41 35.50 14.81
C LEU A 642 -13.65 36.08 15.99
N ASN A 643 -13.62 35.37 17.11
CA ASN A 643 -12.98 35.84 18.33
C ASN A 643 -12.63 34.68 19.26
N LEU A 644 -11.53 34.81 20.01
CA LEU A 644 -11.12 33.88 21.05
C LEU A 644 -10.91 34.68 22.35
N LYS A 645 -11.47 34.22 23.47
CA LYS A 645 -11.28 34.83 24.80
C LYS A 645 -10.61 33.84 25.75
N ASN A 646 -9.91 34.37 26.75
CA ASN A 646 -9.14 33.57 27.72
C ASN A 646 -8.16 32.60 27.04
N TRP A 647 -7.57 33.06 25.94
CA TRP A 647 -6.66 32.31 25.10
C TRP A 647 -5.31 32.14 25.80
N ALA A 648 -4.61 31.06 25.46
CA ALA A 648 -3.22 30.84 25.82
C ALA A 648 -2.46 30.62 24.51
N ASN A 649 -1.64 31.60 24.11
CA ASN A 649 -0.86 31.53 22.88
C ASN A 649 0.30 30.53 23.06
N MET A 650 -0.05 29.24 23.08
CA MET A 650 0.86 28.12 23.24
C MET A 650 0.84 27.26 22.00
N HIS A 651 2.02 26.84 21.55
CA HIS A 651 2.14 25.89 20.47
C HIS A 651 1.50 24.55 20.87
N GLY A 652 0.80 23.91 19.92
CA GLY A 652 0.04 22.68 20.18
C GLY A 652 -1.30 22.89 20.91
N CYS A 653 -1.65 24.13 21.28
CA CYS A 653 -2.87 24.48 22.03
C CYS A 653 -3.09 23.61 23.27
N THR A 654 -2.04 23.40 24.06
CA THR A 654 -2.02 22.42 25.17
C THR A 654 -2.85 22.84 26.39
N LEU A 655 -3.06 24.14 26.62
CA LEU A 655 -3.83 24.64 27.77
C LEU A 655 -5.32 24.77 27.49
N ALA A 656 -5.68 25.36 26.36
CA ALA A 656 -7.06 25.51 25.93
C ALA A 656 -7.09 25.77 24.43
N GLY A 657 -8.20 25.40 23.79
CA GLY A 657 -8.37 25.64 22.37
C GLY A 657 -9.68 25.12 21.83
N VAL A 658 -9.88 25.36 20.54
CA VAL A 658 -10.94 24.76 19.73
C VAL A 658 -10.32 23.84 18.69
N GLU A 659 -10.79 22.60 18.64
CA GLU A 659 -10.49 21.63 17.60
C GLU A 659 -11.67 21.53 16.64
N ILE A 660 -11.42 21.71 15.34
CA ILE A 660 -12.43 21.68 14.28
C ILE A 660 -12.09 20.53 13.32
N LYS A 661 -12.97 19.52 13.24
CA LYS A 661 -12.74 18.30 12.44
C LYS A 661 -13.30 18.41 11.03
N ALA A 662 -12.76 19.33 10.24
CA ALA A 662 -13.21 19.62 8.88
C ALA A 662 -12.74 18.60 7.82
N GLN A 663 -11.70 17.81 8.12
CA GLN A 663 -11.11 16.82 7.23
C GLN A 663 -12.04 15.63 6.90
N ALA A 664 -11.74 14.87 5.84
CA ALA A 664 -12.53 13.68 5.46
C ALA A 664 -12.39 12.54 6.47
N ASP A 665 -11.16 12.18 6.81
CA ASP A 665 -10.87 11.13 7.79
C ASP A 665 -11.05 11.68 9.21
N GLN A 666 -12.14 11.26 9.85
CA GLN A 666 -12.55 11.71 11.17
C GLN A 666 -11.73 11.06 12.31
N ARG A 667 -10.84 10.11 12.02
CA ARG A 667 -9.92 9.52 13.02
C ARG A 667 -8.84 10.51 13.45
N HIS A 668 -8.46 11.44 12.55
CA HIS A 668 -7.42 12.43 12.81
C HIS A 668 -7.80 13.49 13.82
N THR A 669 -6.83 14.01 14.57
CA THR A 669 -7.01 15.27 15.30
C THR A 669 -7.37 16.38 14.32
N GLY A 670 -8.42 17.16 14.63
CA GLY A 670 -8.81 18.30 13.81
C GLY A 670 -7.83 19.47 13.90
N TYR A 671 -8.13 20.54 13.15
CA TYR A 671 -7.40 21.79 13.22
C TYR A 671 -7.59 22.43 14.59
N ARG A 672 -6.50 22.75 15.29
CA ARG A 672 -6.51 23.39 16.61
C ARG A 672 -6.16 24.87 16.54
N PHE A 673 -6.95 25.68 17.24
CA PHE A 673 -6.76 27.12 17.35
C PHE A 673 -6.91 27.58 18.80
N CYS A 674 -6.06 28.51 19.19
CA CYS A 674 -5.95 28.98 20.58
C CYS A 674 -5.30 30.36 20.69
N SER A 675 -5.09 31.07 19.59
CA SER A 675 -4.47 32.39 19.54
C SER A 675 -5.38 33.42 18.88
N PRO A 676 -5.33 34.70 19.27
CA PRO A 676 -6.00 35.79 18.56
C PRO A 676 -5.59 35.90 17.08
N GLU A 677 -4.38 35.45 16.74
CA GLU A 677 -3.89 35.40 15.35
C GLU A 677 -4.69 34.43 14.48
N ASP A 678 -5.39 33.47 15.09
CA ASP A 678 -6.22 32.50 14.38
C ASP A 678 -7.58 33.12 13.94
N LYS A 679 -7.84 34.39 14.31
CA LYS A 679 -9.04 35.12 13.90
C LYS A 679 -9.10 35.25 12.38
N GLY A 680 -10.27 34.96 11.82
CA GLY A 680 -10.54 35.03 10.39
C GLY A 680 -10.29 33.72 9.65
N VAL A 681 -9.66 32.72 10.28
CA VAL A 681 -9.51 31.38 9.70
C VAL A 681 -10.89 30.81 9.38
N THR A 682 -11.03 30.31 8.16
CA THR A 682 -12.26 29.72 7.63
C THR A 682 -12.00 28.27 7.23
N LEU A 683 -12.91 27.36 7.62
CA LEU A 683 -12.85 25.94 7.32
C LEU A 683 -14.19 25.46 6.77
N VAL A 684 -14.14 24.55 5.80
CA VAL A 684 -15.32 23.88 5.23
C VAL A 684 -15.23 22.39 5.51
N SER A 685 -16.29 21.81 6.06
CA SER A 685 -16.34 20.39 6.37
C SER A 685 -16.31 19.52 5.11
N SER A 686 -15.72 18.33 5.22
CA SER A 686 -15.70 17.31 4.18
C SER A 686 -17.08 16.75 3.86
N GLY A 687 -17.96 16.63 4.87
CA GLY A 687 -19.32 16.13 4.76
C GLY A 687 -20.35 17.02 5.46
N LYS A 688 -21.58 16.51 5.63
CA LYS A 688 -22.70 17.25 6.22
C LYS A 688 -22.54 17.58 7.71
N ARG A 689 -21.72 16.81 8.44
CA ARG A 689 -21.49 16.95 9.87
C ARG A 689 -20.10 17.53 10.11
N LEU A 690 -20.03 18.51 11.00
CA LEU A 690 -18.77 19.08 11.49
C LEU A 690 -18.71 19.02 13.02
N PRO A 691 -17.90 18.12 13.59
CA PRO A 691 -17.57 18.16 15.02
C PRO A 691 -16.66 19.33 15.34
N VAL A 692 -17.04 20.10 16.36
CA VAL A 692 -16.26 21.18 16.96
C VAL A 692 -16.13 20.92 18.45
N ILE A 693 -14.90 20.79 18.92
CA ILE A 693 -14.57 20.46 20.30
C ILE A 693 -13.84 21.64 20.93
N ILE A 694 -14.42 22.23 21.96
CA ILE A 694 -13.77 23.27 22.75
C ILE A 694 -13.31 22.67 24.07
N TYR A 695 -12.04 22.87 24.45
CA TYR A 695 -11.44 22.19 25.58
C TYR A 695 -10.49 23.08 26.39
N ASN A 696 -10.22 22.67 27.63
CA ASN A 696 -9.21 23.24 28.51
C ASN A 696 -8.58 22.21 29.45
N THR A 697 -7.41 22.54 29.98
CA THR A 697 -6.66 21.83 31.04
C THR A 697 -6.41 22.71 32.26
N GLY A 698 -7.11 23.85 32.36
CA GLY A 698 -6.98 24.80 33.47
C GLY A 698 -8.14 25.80 33.51
N THR A 699 -7.98 26.91 32.78
CA THR A 699 -8.91 28.06 32.81
C THR A 699 -10.04 27.92 31.80
N ALA A 700 -11.18 28.56 32.09
CA ALA A 700 -12.30 28.63 31.15
C ALA A 700 -11.87 29.25 29.80
N PHE A 701 -12.42 28.73 28.69
CA PHE A 701 -12.10 29.17 27.34
C PHE A 701 -13.37 29.38 26.51
N GLU A 702 -13.37 30.41 25.67
CA GLU A 702 -14.51 30.79 24.84
C GLU A 702 -14.04 31.13 23.43
N VAL A 703 -14.80 30.67 22.42
CA VAL A 703 -14.59 31.03 21.02
C VAL A 703 -15.91 31.41 20.37
N THR A 704 -15.93 32.54 19.67
CA THR A 704 -17.04 32.95 18.82
C THR A 704 -16.76 32.49 17.40
N ILE A 705 -17.69 31.73 16.83
CA ILE A 705 -17.62 31.30 15.42
C ILE A 705 -18.84 31.78 14.64
N GLU A 706 -18.62 32.11 13.38
CA GLU A 706 -19.67 32.23 12.37
C GLU A 706 -19.80 30.91 11.61
N TYR A 707 -21.02 30.49 11.30
CA TYR A 707 -21.28 29.24 10.59
C TYR A 707 -22.44 29.38 9.60
N LYS A 708 -22.35 28.66 8.48
CA LYS A 708 -23.41 28.53 7.46
C LYS A 708 -23.28 27.22 6.68
N ALA A 709 -24.35 26.84 6.00
CA ALA A 709 -24.36 25.73 5.05
C ALA A 709 -23.92 26.24 3.68
N VAL A 710 -22.96 25.56 3.05
CA VAL A 710 -22.43 25.87 1.71
C VAL A 710 -22.69 24.75 0.72
#